data_AF-V9HXE2-F1
#
_entry.id   AF-V9HXE2-F1
#
_cell.length_a   1.000
_cell.length_b   1.000
_cell.length_c   1.000
_cell.angle_alpha   90.00
_cell.angle_beta   90.00
_cell.angle_gamma   90.00
#
_symmetry.space_group_name_H-M   'P 1'
#
loop_
_entity.id
_entity.type
_entity.pdbx_description
1 polymer ?
#
loop_
_entity_poly.entity_id
_entity_poly.type
_entity_poly.pdbx_seq_one_letter_code
_entity_poly.pdbx_strand_id
1 'polypeptide(L)'
;MKNMKKKLASVVTCTLLAPMFLNGNVNAVYADSKTNQISTTQKNQQKEMDRKGLLGYYFKGKDFSNLTMFAPTRDSTLIYDQQTANKLLDKKQQEYQSIRWIGLIQSKETGDFTFNLSEDEQAIIEINGKIISNKGKEKQVVHLEKGKLVPIKIEYQSDTKFNIDSKTFKELKLFKIDSQNQPQQVNQDELRNPEFNKKESQEFLAKPSKINLFTQKMKREIDEDTDTDGDSIPDLWEENGYTIQNRIAVKWDDSLASKGYTKFVSNPLESHTVGDPYTDYEKAARDLDLSNAKETFNPLVAAFPSVNVSMEKVILSPNENLSNSVESHSSTNWSYTNTEGASVEAGIGPKGISFGVSVNYQHSETVAQEWGTSTGNTSQFNTASAGYLNANVRYNNVGTGAIYDVKPTTSFVLNNDTIATITAKSNSTALNISPGESYPKKGQNGIAITSMDDFNSHPITLNKKQVDNLLNNKPMMLETNQTDGVYKIKDTHGNIVTGGEWNGVIQQIKAKTASIIVDDGERVAEKRVAAKDYENPEDKTPSLTLKDALKLSYPDEIKEIEGLLYYKNKPIYESSVMTYLDENTAKEVTKQLNDTTGKFKDVSHLYDVKLTPKMNVTIKLSILYDNAESNDNSIGKWTNTNIVSGGNNGKKQYSSNNPDANLTLNTDAQEKLNKNRDYYISLYMKSEKNTQCEITIDGEIYPITTKTVNVNKDNYKRLDIIAHNIKSNPISSIHIKTNDEITLFWDDISITDVASIKPENLTDSEIKQIYSRYGIKLEDGILIDKKGGIHYGEFINEASFNIEPLQNYVTKYKVTYSSELGQNVSDTLESDKIYKDGTIKFDFTKYSKNEQGLFYDSGLNWDFKINAITYDGKEMNVFHRYNK
;
A
#
# COMPACT_ATOMS: atom_id res chain seq x y z
N MET A 1 -12.11 72.84 -28.91
CA MET A 1 -12.50 73.88 -27.91
C MET A 1 -13.92 73.61 -27.44
N LYS A 2 -14.19 73.70 -26.12
CA LYS A 2 -15.53 73.76 -25.45
C LYS A 2 -16.46 72.52 -25.65
N ASN A 3 -17.33 72.10 -24.71
CA ASN A 3 -17.60 72.51 -23.32
C ASN A 3 -18.23 71.36 -22.48
N MET A 4 -18.27 71.51 -21.15
CA MET A 4 -18.71 70.50 -20.14
C MET A 4 -20.23 70.31 -19.96
N LYS A 5 -20.66 69.20 -19.32
CA LYS A 5 -21.50 69.18 -18.08
C LYS A 5 -21.53 67.83 -17.32
N LYS A 6 -22.05 67.83 -16.08
CA LYS A 6 -21.78 66.87 -14.96
C LYS A 6 -22.88 65.79 -14.73
N LYS A 7 -22.57 64.77 -13.91
CA LYS A 7 -23.53 63.85 -13.21
C LYS A 7 -23.29 63.82 -11.68
N LEU A 8 -24.37 63.69 -10.89
CA LEU A 8 -24.54 63.42 -9.44
C LEU A 8 -26.07 63.31 -9.19
N ALA A 9 -26.66 62.81 -8.10
CA ALA A 9 -26.42 61.66 -7.19
C ALA A 9 -27.52 61.69 -6.08
N SER A 10 -27.64 60.61 -5.28
CA SER A 10 -28.23 60.55 -3.91
C SER A 10 -29.77 60.62 -3.72
N VAL A 11 -30.42 60.06 -2.68
CA VAL A 11 -30.32 58.87 -1.75
C VAL A 11 -31.67 58.84 -0.97
N VAL A 12 -31.95 57.78 -0.18
CA VAL A 12 -32.82 57.69 1.04
C VAL A 12 -34.01 56.75 0.87
N THR A 13 -34.27 55.72 1.71
CA THR A 13 -33.47 54.86 2.62
C THR A 13 -34.30 53.58 2.95
N CYS A 14 -33.76 52.69 3.81
CA CYS A 14 -34.46 51.63 4.58
C CYS A 14 -34.72 50.32 3.82
N THR A 15 -34.53 49.12 4.42
CA THR A 15 -33.95 48.80 5.75
C THR A 15 -33.25 47.43 5.73
N LEU A 16 -32.34 47.18 6.69
CA LEU A 16 -31.59 45.93 6.83
C LEU A 16 -31.45 45.57 8.32
N LEU A 17 -31.67 44.31 8.67
CA LEU A 17 -31.37 43.74 9.99
C LEU A 17 -30.05 42.97 9.93
N ALA A 18 -29.16 43.23 10.88
CA ALA A 18 -27.91 42.50 11.09
C ALA A 18 -27.87 41.94 12.53
N PRO A 19 -27.43 40.70 12.75
CA PRO A 19 -27.17 40.18 14.09
C PRO A 19 -25.80 40.68 14.60
N MET A 20 -25.79 41.37 15.74
CA MET A 20 -24.55 41.72 16.43
C MET A 20 -24.07 40.55 17.30
N PHE A 21 -22.74 40.36 17.34
CA PHE A 21 -22.09 39.50 18.32
C PHE A 21 -22.18 40.12 19.73
N LEU A 22 -22.50 39.32 20.73
CA LEU A 22 -22.31 39.64 22.15
C LEU A 22 -21.51 38.51 22.81
N ASN A 23 -20.50 38.89 23.59
CA ASN A 23 -19.68 37.96 24.37
C ASN A 23 -20.47 37.39 25.56
N GLY A 24 -20.31 36.09 25.81
CA GLY A 24 -20.81 35.43 27.02
C GLY A 24 -20.22 34.03 27.20
N ASN A 25 -19.33 33.87 28.19
CA ASN A 25 -18.77 32.56 28.56
C ASN A 25 -19.85 31.67 29.18
N VAL A 26 -20.17 30.52 28.55
CA VAL A 26 -20.65 29.32 29.25
C VAL A 26 -20.07 28.08 28.57
N ASN A 27 -19.62 27.11 29.38
CA ASN A 27 -18.82 25.97 28.92
C ASN A 27 -19.60 24.95 28.06
N ALA A 28 -18.97 24.46 26.99
CA ALA A 28 -19.41 23.24 26.32
C ALA A 28 -18.95 22.01 27.12
N VAL A 29 -19.89 21.22 27.63
CA VAL A 29 -19.62 20.00 28.39
C VAL A 29 -19.29 18.86 27.43
N TYR A 30 -18.05 18.40 27.45
CA TYR A 30 -17.68 17.07 26.96
C TYR A 30 -17.78 16.06 28.10
N ALA A 31 -18.33 14.88 27.82
CA ALA A 31 -18.50 13.83 28.82
C ALA A 31 -17.13 13.20 29.19
N ASP A 32 -16.81 13.25 30.48
CA ASP A 32 -15.54 12.82 31.05
C ASP A 32 -15.63 11.35 31.51
N SER A 33 -15.00 10.42 30.79
CA SER A 33 -14.82 9.03 31.24
C SER A 33 -13.35 8.80 31.60
N LYS A 34 -13.03 9.00 32.89
CA LYS A 34 -11.66 8.90 33.41
C LYS A 34 -11.15 7.46 33.44
N THR A 35 -10.08 7.22 32.69
CA THR A 35 -9.11 6.15 32.98
C THR A 35 -7.70 6.71 32.86
N ASN A 36 -6.86 6.48 33.87
CA ASN A 36 -5.65 7.27 34.11
C ASN A 36 -4.62 7.19 32.96
N GLN A 37 -4.36 8.32 32.29
CA GLN A 37 -3.18 8.47 31.44
C GLN A 37 -1.94 8.78 32.30
N ILE A 38 -0.89 7.98 32.13
CA ILE A 38 0.46 8.35 32.55
C ILE A 38 1.02 9.29 31.48
N SER A 39 1.24 10.56 31.82
CA SER A 39 1.62 11.60 30.88
C SER A 39 3.05 11.43 30.34
N THR A 40 3.17 11.00 29.09
CA THR A 40 4.41 11.10 28.28
C THR A 40 4.20 12.03 27.08
N THR A 41 4.06 13.33 27.35
CA THR A 41 3.74 14.35 26.33
C THR A 41 4.82 15.42 26.21
N GLN A 42 6.00 15.05 25.70
CA GLN A 42 6.88 16.02 25.01
C GLN A 42 6.59 16.02 23.51
N LYS A 43 5.45 16.61 23.12
CA LYS A 43 5.26 17.04 21.73
C LYS A 43 6.14 18.27 21.49
N ASN A 44 7.28 18.09 20.84
CA ASN A 44 8.02 19.21 20.24
C ASN A 44 7.09 19.92 19.25
N GLN A 45 6.65 21.14 19.59
CA GLN A 45 5.95 22.01 18.64
C GLN A 45 6.94 22.41 17.56
N GLN A 46 6.86 21.75 16.40
CA GLN A 46 7.65 22.08 15.24
C GLN A 46 7.17 23.45 14.73
N LYS A 47 8.00 24.48 14.94
CA LYS A 47 7.69 25.87 14.58
C LYS A 47 7.50 25.94 13.06
N GLU A 48 6.42 26.58 12.60
CA GLU A 48 6.20 26.82 11.17
C GLU A 48 7.28 27.79 10.68
N MET A 49 8.23 27.28 9.91
CA MET A 49 9.42 28.02 9.47
C MET A 49 9.28 28.41 8.01
N ASP A 50 9.34 29.71 7.71
CA ASP A 50 9.32 30.23 6.36
C ASP A 50 10.66 30.04 5.61
N ARG A 51 10.65 30.24 4.28
CA ARG A 51 11.85 30.27 3.41
C ARG A 51 12.58 31.63 3.46
N LYS A 52 12.50 32.39 4.57
CA LYS A 52 13.19 33.68 4.74
C LYS A 52 14.60 33.52 5.28
N GLY A 53 15.49 34.42 4.85
CA GLY A 53 16.94 34.36 5.11
C GLY A 53 17.70 33.79 3.91
N LEU A 54 19.03 33.86 3.92
CA LEU A 54 19.90 33.22 2.92
C LEU A 54 20.32 31.84 3.41
N LEU A 55 20.75 30.96 2.51
CA LEU A 55 21.39 29.70 2.87
C LEU A 55 22.89 29.96 3.13
N GLY A 56 23.31 29.87 4.39
CA GLY A 56 24.70 30.04 4.81
C GLY A 56 25.43 28.71 4.89
N TYR A 57 26.62 28.63 4.31
CA TYR A 57 27.56 27.51 4.33
C TYR A 57 28.78 27.92 5.16
N TYR A 58 29.13 27.12 6.18
CA TYR A 58 30.09 27.51 7.22
C TYR A 58 31.31 26.59 7.22
N PHE A 59 32.51 27.17 7.05
CA PHE A 59 33.74 26.45 6.72
C PHE A 59 34.84 26.67 7.77
N LYS A 60 35.62 25.62 8.06
CA LYS A 60 36.78 25.72 8.97
C LYS A 60 38.00 26.36 8.30
N GLY A 61 38.16 26.15 6.99
CA GLY A 61 39.24 26.74 6.21
C GLY A 61 38.92 28.16 5.73
N LYS A 62 39.96 28.96 5.50
CA LYS A 62 39.81 30.32 4.94
C LYS A 62 39.29 30.31 3.50
N ASP A 63 39.72 29.34 2.69
CA ASP A 63 39.42 29.28 1.25
C ASP A 63 38.20 28.41 0.91
N PHE A 64 37.16 28.46 1.74
CA PHE A 64 35.91 27.70 1.58
C PHE A 64 36.15 26.19 1.45
N SER A 65 36.90 25.64 2.41
CA SER A 65 37.20 24.20 2.53
C SER A 65 36.86 23.68 3.92
N ASN A 66 36.61 22.37 4.03
CA ASN A 66 36.11 21.71 5.25
C ASN A 66 34.75 22.29 5.69
N LEU A 67 33.72 22.06 4.87
CA LEU A 67 32.35 22.45 5.17
C LEU A 67 31.86 21.73 6.42
N THR A 68 31.35 22.49 7.40
CA THR A 68 30.90 21.93 8.68
C THR A 68 29.39 21.75 8.73
N MET A 69 28.66 22.72 8.17
CA MET A 69 27.20 22.78 8.19
C MET A 69 26.71 23.80 7.17
N PHE A 70 25.47 23.64 6.73
CA PHE A 70 24.74 24.71 6.04
C PHE A 70 23.34 24.90 6.62
N ALA A 71 22.85 26.13 6.63
CA ALA A 71 21.63 26.52 7.35
C ALA A 71 21.01 27.84 6.87
N PRO A 72 19.69 28.03 6.93
CA PRO A 72 19.05 29.31 6.65
C PRO A 72 19.34 30.34 7.75
N THR A 73 19.60 31.60 7.37
CA THR A 73 19.83 32.70 8.31
C THR A 73 18.55 33.24 8.95
N ARG A 74 18.64 33.76 10.17
CA ARG A 74 17.50 34.14 11.01
C ARG A 74 17.66 35.52 11.67
N ASP A 75 16.56 36.05 12.20
CA ASP A 75 16.48 37.24 13.05
C ASP A 75 17.08 38.53 12.45
N SER A 76 16.97 38.67 11.11
CA SER A 76 17.58 39.75 10.31
C SER A 76 19.10 39.89 10.47
N THR A 77 19.76 38.78 10.84
CA THR A 77 21.22 38.61 10.81
C THR A 77 21.62 37.64 9.71
N LEU A 78 22.93 37.48 9.47
CA LEU A 78 23.46 36.40 8.62
C LEU A 78 23.85 35.14 9.42
N ILE A 79 23.21 34.93 10.57
CA ILE A 79 23.47 33.85 11.53
C ILE A 79 22.34 32.81 11.49
N TYR A 80 22.66 31.54 11.74
CA TYR A 80 21.71 30.42 11.84
C TYR A 80 21.09 30.27 13.24
N ASP A 81 20.08 29.41 13.39
CA ASP A 81 19.56 29.02 14.71
C ASP A 81 20.59 28.20 15.51
N GLN A 82 21.30 28.89 16.41
CA GLN A 82 22.29 28.28 17.30
C GLN A 82 21.69 27.21 18.22
N GLN A 83 20.40 27.30 18.58
CA GLN A 83 19.79 26.32 19.50
C GLN A 83 19.63 24.95 18.84
N THR A 84 19.32 24.91 17.54
CA THR A 84 19.30 23.65 16.78
C THR A 84 20.71 23.18 16.47
N ALA A 85 21.60 24.06 16.02
CA ALA A 85 22.98 23.70 15.68
C ALA A 85 23.72 23.05 16.86
N ASN A 86 23.58 23.59 18.08
CA ASN A 86 24.18 23.04 19.29
C ASN A 86 23.67 21.64 19.72
N LYS A 87 22.61 21.10 19.09
CA LYS A 87 22.17 19.70 19.30
C LYS A 87 22.86 18.74 18.33
N LEU A 88 23.13 19.22 17.11
CA LEU A 88 23.81 18.48 16.05
C LEU A 88 25.33 18.49 16.24
N LEU A 89 25.91 19.66 16.54
CA LEU A 89 27.36 19.88 16.58
C LEU A 89 27.80 20.47 17.92
N ASP A 90 28.92 19.97 18.44
CA ASP A 90 29.59 20.54 19.60
C ASP A 90 30.21 21.90 19.28
N LYS A 91 30.37 22.76 20.30
CA LYS A 91 30.99 24.09 20.15
C LYS A 91 32.38 24.06 19.46
N LYS A 92 33.15 22.98 19.63
CA LYS A 92 34.47 22.80 18.98
C LYS A 92 34.37 22.53 17.48
N GLN A 93 33.26 21.98 17.01
CA GLN A 93 33.01 21.78 15.59
C GLN A 93 32.57 23.09 14.92
N GLN A 94 31.86 23.95 15.66
CA GLN A 94 31.36 25.27 15.23
C GLN A 94 32.42 26.40 15.32
N GLU A 95 33.66 26.09 14.90
CA GLU A 95 34.74 27.06 14.69
C GLU A 95 34.94 27.27 13.19
N TYR A 96 34.94 28.52 12.73
CA TYR A 96 34.92 28.87 11.31
C TYR A 96 36.02 29.89 10.95
N GLN A 97 36.35 29.94 9.66
CA GLN A 97 37.24 30.96 9.09
C GLN A 97 36.68 31.58 7.80
N SER A 98 35.74 30.92 7.12
CA SER A 98 34.99 31.52 6.01
C SER A 98 33.52 31.12 6.01
N ILE A 99 32.68 31.96 5.41
CA ILE A 99 31.24 31.74 5.27
C ILE A 99 30.81 32.18 3.87
N ARG A 100 29.94 31.40 3.24
CA ARG A 100 29.27 31.74 1.98
C ARG A 100 27.76 31.79 2.22
N TRP A 101 27.09 32.86 1.82
CA TRP A 101 25.63 32.96 1.82
C TRP A 101 25.11 33.03 0.38
N ILE A 102 24.11 32.20 0.06
CA ILE A 102 23.48 32.10 -1.25
C ILE A 102 21.96 32.24 -1.08
N GLY A 103 21.30 32.93 -2.00
CA GLY A 103 19.84 32.95 -2.07
C GLY A 103 19.33 34.08 -2.97
N LEU A 104 18.17 34.62 -2.61
CA LEU A 104 17.53 35.71 -3.33
C LEU A 104 17.34 36.92 -2.40
N ILE A 105 17.47 38.13 -2.96
CA ILE A 105 17.13 39.39 -2.32
C ILE A 105 15.96 40.07 -3.06
N GLN A 106 15.07 40.72 -2.32
CA GLN A 106 14.06 41.63 -2.84
C GLN A 106 14.10 42.95 -2.06
N SER A 107 13.85 44.08 -2.72
CA SER A 107 13.72 45.37 -2.03
C SER A 107 12.27 45.69 -1.71
N LYS A 108 12.02 46.31 -0.54
CA LYS A 108 10.72 46.88 -0.15
C LYS A 108 10.29 48.10 -0.99
N GLU A 109 11.24 48.71 -1.68
CA GLU A 109 11.06 49.90 -2.52
C GLU A 109 11.89 49.81 -3.80
N THR A 110 11.42 50.41 -4.89
CA THR A 110 12.17 50.48 -6.15
C THR A 110 13.22 51.57 -6.04
N GLY A 111 14.47 51.27 -6.36
CA GLY A 111 15.55 52.25 -6.25
C GLY A 111 16.93 51.72 -6.63
N ASP A 112 17.89 52.63 -6.58
CA ASP A 112 19.31 52.38 -6.84
C ASP A 112 20.06 52.25 -5.52
N PHE A 113 20.73 51.12 -5.31
CA PHE A 113 21.38 50.77 -4.04
C PHE A 113 22.83 50.34 -4.21
N THR A 114 23.67 50.62 -3.21
CA THR A 114 24.94 49.91 -2.98
C THR A 114 24.81 49.01 -1.75
N PHE A 115 25.70 48.03 -1.57
CA PHE A 115 25.61 47.06 -0.47
C PHE A 115 26.92 46.93 0.30
N ASN A 116 26.81 46.85 1.63
CA ASN A 116 27.92 46.64 2.56
C ASN A 116 27.60 45.52 3.55
N LEU A 117 28.60 44.72 3.91
CA LEU A 117 28.57 43.89 5.12
C LEU A 117 29.06 44.72 6.33
N SER A 118 28.74 44.32 7.56
CA SER A 118 29.33 44.93 8.77
C SER A 118 30.85 44.77 8.86
N GLU A 119 31.42 43.65 8.40
CA GLU A 119 32.86 43.45 8.19
C GLU A 119 33.19 43.45 6.67
N ASP A 120 32.81 44.53 5.99
CA ASP A 120 32.85 44.69 4.53
C ASP A 120 34.22 44.44 3.88
N GLU A 121 35.31 44.80 4.56
CA GLU A 121 36.69 44.62 4.08
C GLU A 121 37.09 43.14 3.93
N GLN A 122 36.39 42.25 4.63
CA GLN A 122 36.57 40.79 4.59
C GLN A 122 35.58 40.09 3.66
N ALA A 123 34.74 40.83 2.91
CA ALA A 123 33.65 40.26 2.12
C ALA A 123 33.65 40.67 0.64
N ILE A 124 33.11 39.81 -0.22
CA ILE A 124 32.77 40.12 -1.61
C ILE A 124 31.27 39.82 -1.80
N ILE A 125 30.54 40.77 -2.41
CA ILE A 125 29.10 40.67 -2.65
C ILE A 125 28.86 40.65 -4.16
N GLU A 126 28.12 39.65 -4.61
CA GLU A 126 27.63 39.48 -5.98
C GLU A 126 26.10 39.56 -5.98
N ILE A 127 25.52 40.38 -6.87
CA ILE A 127 24.09 40.40 -7.15
C ILE A 127 23.87 40.21 -8.65
N ASN A 128 22.96 39.31 -9.02
CA ASN A 128 22.63 38.96 -10.39
C ASN A 128 23.87 38.62 -11.26
N GLY A 129 24.81 37.84 -10.70
CA GLY A 129 26.04 37.43 -11.36
C GLY A 129 27.10 38.53 -11.54
N LYS A 130 26.93 39.71 -10.94
CA LYS A 130 27.90 40.82 -10.98
C LYS A 130 28.45 41.12 -9.58
N ILE A 131 29.76 41.27 -9.45
CA ILE A 131 30.39 41.73 -8.21
C ILE A 131 30.09 43.23 -8.04
N ILE A 132 29.48 43.56 -6.91
CA ILE A 132 29.01 44.92 -6.58
C ILE A 132 29.70 45.53 -5.36
N SER A 133 30.44 44.71 -4.61
CA SER A 133 31.33 45.10 -3.51
C SER A 133 32.48 44.11 -3.49
N ASN A 134 33.71 44.61 -3.46
CA ASN A 134 34.93 43.81 -3.42
C ASN A 134 35.80 44.28 -2.24
N LYS A 135 35.74 43.59 -1.10
CA LYS A 135 36.48 43.92 0.13
C LYS A 135 36.26 45.38 0.56
N GLY A 136 35.00 45.78 0.64
CA GLY A 136 34.56 47.15 0.94
C GLY A 136 34.87 48.20 -0.13
N LYS A 137 35.53 47.82 -1.23
CA LYS A 137 35.92 48.69 -2.34
C LYS A 137 35.05 48.39 -3.57
N GLU A 138 35.25 49.18 -4.64
CA GLU A 138 34.65 48.94 -5.96
C GLU A 138 33.11 48.85 -5.93
N LYS A 139 32.48 49.71 -5.13
CA LYS A 139 31.03 49.76 -4.95
C LYS A 139 30.30 50.08 -6.26
N GLN A 140 29.51 49.12 -6.75
CA GLN A 140 28.64 49.33 -7.90
C GLN A 140 27.20 49.54 -7.44
N VAL A 141 26.50 50.45 -8.13
CA VAL A 141 25.08 50.71 -7.94
C VAL A 141 24.26 49.61 -8.63
N VAL A 142 23.29 49.05 -7.93
CA VAL A 142 22.34 48.06 -8.42
C VAL A 142 20.93 48.63 -8.39
N HIS A 143 20.24 48.62 -9.53
CA HIS A 143 18.82 48.91 -9.59
C HIS A 143 18.01 47.70 -9.12
N LEU A 144 17.15 47.88 -8.12
CA LEU A 144 16.22 46.86 -7.64
C LEU A 144 14.78 47.34 -7.78
N GLU A 145 13.93 46.52 -8.39
CA GLU A 145 12.48 46.73 -8.46
C GLU A 145 11.81 46.20 -7.17
N LYS A 146 10.81 46.94 -6.66
CA LYS A 146 10.06 46.55 -5.47
C LYS A 146 9.45 45.15 -5.60
N GLY A 147 9.76 44.27 -4.64
CA GLY A 147 9.23 42.91 -4.57
C GLY A 147 9.77 41.93 -5.62
N LYS A 148 10.71 42.36 -6.47
CA LYS A 148 11.38 41.47 -7.44
C LYS A 148 12.51 40.71 -6.74
N LEU A 149 12.46 39.38 -6.81
CA LEU A 149 13.52 38.52 -6.31
C LEU A 149 14.70 38.50 -7.30
N VAL A 150 15.91 38.67 -6.80
CA VAL A 150 17.16 38.73 -7.57
C VAL A 150 18.22 37.86 -6.88
N PRO A 151 19.02 37.04 -7.59
CA PRO A 151 20.07 36.24 -6.97
C PRO A 151 21.11 37.09 -6.25
N ILE A 152 21.49 36.68 -5.04
CA ILE A 152 22.55 37.28 -4.23
C ILE A 152 23.49 36.19 -3.70
N LYS A 153 24.79 36.46 -3.76
CA LYS A 153 25.85 35.64 -3.18
C LYS A 153 26.81 36.53 -2.41
N ILE A 154 27.11 36.16 -1.17
CA ILE A 154 28.06 36.86 -0.30
C ILE A 154 29.10 35.84 0.13
N GLU A 155 30.37 36.15 -0.04
CA GLU A 155 31.47 35.35 0.50
C GLU A 155 32.31 36.19 1.47
N TYR A 156 32.65 35.61 2.61
CA TYR A 156 33.39 36.24 3.70
C TYR A 156 34.58 35.37 4.12
N GLN A 157 35.76 35.97 4.25
CA GLN A 157 36.99 35.33 4.71
C GLN A 157 37.61 36.10 5.86
N SER A 158 37.76 35.46 7.02
CA SER A 158 38.45 36.05 8.16
C SER A 158 39.92 35.66 8.24
N ASP A 159 40.75 36.60 8.70
CA ASP A 159 42.17 36.33 8.98
C ASP A 159 42.37 35.49 10.24
N THR A 160 41.45 35.58 11.20
CA THR A 160 41.46 34.77 12.42
C THR A 160 40.27 33.83 12.45
N LYS A 161 40.41 32.71 13.16
CA LYS A 161 39.26 31.83 13.40
C LYS A 161 38.30 32.46 14.39
N PHE A 162 37.01 32.28 14.15
CA PHE A 162 35.92 32.76 14.99
C PHE A 162 34.91 31.64 15.26
N ASN A 163 34.00 31.87 16.21
CA ASN A 163 32.98 30.90 16.60
C ASN A 163 31.68 31.61 17.02
N ILE A 164 30.66 30.83 17.39
CA ILE A 164 29.33 31.33 17.78
C ILE A 164 29.34 32.33 18.95
N ASP A 165 30.37 32.31 19.80
CA ASP A 165 30.48 33.21 20.96
C ASP A 165 31.19 34.53 20.61
N SER A 166 31.94 34.58 19.51
CA SER A 166 32.71 35.75 19.07
C SER A 166 31.84 36.97 18.72
N LYS A 167 32.43 38.17 18.89
CA LYS A 167 31.77 39.44 18.56
C LYS A 167 31.51 39.56 17.06
N THR A 168 32.54 39.32 16.24
CA THR A 168 32.47 39.24 14.77
C THR A 168 31.27 38.45 14.29
N PHE A 169 31.12 37.20 14.75
CA PHE A 169 30.01 36.35 14.30
C PHE A 169 28.62 36.92 14.65
N LYS A 170 28.48 37.50 15.85
CA LYS A 170 27.22 38.09 16.35
C LYS A 170 26.83 39.40 15.65
N GLU A 171 27.78 40.06 14.98
CA GLU A 171 27.58 41.36 14.34
C GLU A 171 27.47 41.29 12.80
N LEU A 172 27.52 40.08 12.20
CA LEU A 172 27.35 39.87 10.75
C LEU A 172 25.95 40.28 10.25
N LYS A 173 25.90 41.42 9.56
CA LYS A 173 24.68 42.07 9.05
C LYS A 173 24.92 42.65 7.66
N LEU A 174 23.92 42.52 6.80
CA LEU A 174 23.90 43.12 5.47
C LEU A 174 23.16 44.47 5.51
N PHE A 175 23.73 45.48 4.84
CA PHE A 175 23.13 46.79 4.66
C PHE A 175 23.00 47.11 3.18
N LYS A 176 21.87 47.72 2.80
CA LYS A 176 21.71 48.42 1.52
C LYS A 176 21.79 49.93 1.79
N ILE A 177 22.45 50.67 0.92
CA ILE A 177 22.63 52.12 1.03
C ILE A 177 21.96 52.75 -0.18
N ASP A 178 21.01 53.64 0.07
CA ASP A 178 20.24 54.33 -0.97
C ASP A 178 20.99 55.51 -1.61
N SER A 179 20.37 56.13 -2.62
CA SER A 179 20.90 57.31 -3.32
C SER A 179 21.11 58.55 -2.43
N GLN A 180 20.54 58.57 -1.23
CA GLN A 180 20.67 59.61 -0.20
C GLN A 180 21.78 59.26 0.82
N ASN A 181 22.53 58.17 0.55
CA ASN A 181 23.59 57.63 1.38
C ASN A 181 23.12 57.24 2.79
N GLN A 182 21.84 56.86 2.95
CA GLN A 182 21.30 56.35 4.21
C GLN A 182 21.47 54.82 4.27
N PRO A 183 22.14 54.27 5.29
CA PRO A 183 22.27 52.82 5.45
C PRO A 183 20.99 52.22 6.05
N GLN A 184 20.37 51.32 5.29
CA GLN A 184 19.22 50.53 5.72
C GLN A 184 19.68 49.08 5.98
N GLN A 185 19.45 48.53 7.19
CA GLN A 185 19.72 47.11 7.44
C GLN A 185 18.75 46.26 6.60
N VAL A 186 19.28 45.30 5.84
CA VAL A 186 18.46 44.37 5.06
C VAL A 186 17.75 43.44 6.04
N ASN A 187 16.42 43.44 6.00
CA ASN A 187 15.60 42.69 6.92
C ASN A 187 15.47 41.22 6.47
N GLN A 188 15.13 40.31 7.40
CA GLN A 188 14.94 38.90 7.04
C GLN A 188 13.85 38.69 5.97
N ASP A 189 12.80 39.53 5.95
CA ASP A 189 11.73 39.49 4.94
C ASP A 189 12.14 40.07 3.57
N GLU A 190 13.35 40.60 3.44
CA GLU A 190 13.98 40.97 2.16
C GLU A 190 14.87 39.86 1.58
N LEU A 191 15.13 38.78 2.33
CA LEU A 191 16.00 37.67 1.93
C LEU A 191 15.19 36.37 1.81
N ARG A 192 15.51 35.52 0.82
CA ARG A 192 14.92 34.18 0.64
C ARG A 192 15.95 33.11 0.34
N ASN A 193 15.60 31.88 0.73
CA ASN A 193 16.27 30.68 0.26
C ASN A 193 16.16 30.56 -1.28
N PRO A 194 17.06 29.79 -1.93
CA PRO A 194 16.94 29.42 -3.33
C PRO A 194 15.62 28.72 -3.69
N GLU A 195 15.29 28.64 -4.99
CA GLU A 195 14.21 27.80 -5.51
C GLU A 195 14.77 26.45 -5.96
N PHE A 196 14.91 25.49 -5.04
CA PHE A 196 15.60 24.21 -5.24
C PHE A 196 15.17 23.43 -6.50
N ASN A 197 13.87 23.47 -6.85
CA ASN A 197 13.32 22.78 -8.03
C ASN A 197 13.50 23.54 -9.38
N LYS A 198 14.15 24.71 -9.41
CA LYS A 198 14.42 25.45 -10.66
C LYS A 198 15.84 25.20 -11.14
N LYS A 199 15.98 24.81 -12.40
CA LYS A 199 17.29 24.58 -13.05
C LYS A 199 18.25 25.78 -12.92
N GLU A 200 17.75 27.01 -13.07
CA GLU A 200 18.59 28.21 -12.93
C GLU A 200 19.11 28.39 -11.49
N SER A 201 18.35 27.92 -10.48
CA SER A 201 18.78 27.92 -9.08
C SER A 201 19.76 26.79 -8.78
N GLN A 202 19.52 25.59 -9.30
CA GLN A 202 20.44 24.45 -9.19
C GLN A 202 21.81 24.82 -9.80
N GLU A 203 21.82 25.39 -11.00
CA GLU A 203 23.02 25.93 -11.61
C GLU A 203 23.67 27.05 -10.78
N PHE A 204 22.89 27.86 -10.05
CA PHE A 204 23.41 28.92 -9.18
C PHE A 204 23.98 28.39 -7.86
N LEU A 205 23.56 27.20 -7.41
CA LEU A 205 24.06 26.49 -6.22
C LEU A 205 25.31 25.65 -6.52
N ALA A 206 25.32 24.93 -7.65
CA ALA A 206 26.44 24.10 -8.08
C ALA A 206 27.65 24.90 -8.62
N LYS A 207 27.51 26.19 -8.94
CA LYS A 207 28.63 27.05 -9.41
C LYS A 207 29.58 27.48 -8.28
N PRO A 208 29.10 27.98 -7.12
CA PRO A 208 29.95 28.38 -5.98
C PRO A 208 30.85 27.29 -5.40
N SER A 209 30.43 26.02 -5.38
CA SER A 209 31.30 24.91 -4.95
C SER A 209 32.57 24.81 -5.81
N LYS A 210 32.46 25.14 -7.10
CA LYS A 210 33.53 25.07 -8.09
C LYS A 210 34.36 26.36 -8.19
N ILE A 211 33.78 27.54 -7.92
CA ILE A 211 34.45 28.86 -8.05
C ILE A 211 34.08 29.81 -6.90
N ASN A 212 35.08 30.27 -6.14
CA ASN A 212 34.92 31.35 -5.15
C ASN A 212 35.28 32.74 -5.74
N LEU A 213 34.68 33.80 -5.20
CA LEU A 213 34.81 35.19 -5.62
C LEU A 213 36.20 35.78 -5.35
N PHE A 214 36.90 35.26 -4.33
CA PHE A 214 38.20 35.78 -3.88
C PHE A 214 39.35 35.41 -4.80
N THR A 215 39.30 34.21 -5.38
CA THR A 215 40.35 33.70 -6.27
C THR A 215 39.93 33.68 -7.74
N GLN A 216 38.63 33.56 -8.02
CA GLN A 216 38.03 33.38 -9.35
C GLN A 216 38.65 32.21 -10.15
N LYS A 217 39.27 31.25 -9.45
CA LYS A 217 39.84 30.04 -10.03
C LYS A 217 38.89 28.87 -9.79
N MET A 218 38.75 28.01 -10.79
CA MET A 218 38.06 26.74 -10.60
C MET A 218 38.87 25.85 -9.65
N LYS A 219 38.22 25.32 -8.59
CA LYS A 219 38.73 24.15 -7.87
C LYS A 219 38.93 23.02 -8.90
N ARG A 220 40.04 22.28 -8.79
CA ARG A 220 40.40 21.20 -9.73
C ARG A 220 40.10 19.80 -9.19
N GLU A 221 39.75 19.71 -7.92
CA GLU A 221 39.53 18.47 -7.18
C GLU A 221 38.19 18.57 -6.45
N ILE A 222 37.58 17.43 -6.17
CA ILE A 222 36.35 17.31 -5.38
C ILE A 222 36.71 17.59 -3.91
N ASP A 223 36.08 18.59 -3.31
CA ASP A 223 36.21 19.01 -1.89
C ASP A 223 34.90 18.70 -1.12
N GLU A 224 34.89 18.85 0.20
CA GLU A 224 33.74 18.59 1.09
C GLU A 224 32.52 19.51 0.84
N ASP A 225 32.63 20.52 -0.02
CA ASP A 225 31.53 21.40 -0.46
C ASP A 225 31.15 21.25 -1.94
N THR A 226 31.67 20.23 -2.63
CA THR A 226 31.25 19.91 -4.00
C THR A 226 29.79 19.50 -3.99
N ASP A 227 29.01 20.18 -4.82
CA ASP A 227 27.58 19.96 -5.07
C ASP A 227 27.47 19.91 -6.59
N THR A 228 27.21 18.72 -7.12
CA THR A 228 27.28 18.42 -8.56
C THR A 228 25.96 18.64 -9.28
N ASP A 229 24.82 18.32 -8.65
CA ASP A 229 23.49 18.42 -9.24
C ASP A 229 22.70 19.70 -8.86
N GLY A 230 23.17 20.45 -7.87
CA GLY A 230 22.60 21.73 -7.44
C GLY A 230 21.46 21.62 -6.42
N ASP A 231 21.30 20.47 -5.77
CA ASP A 231 20.30 20.22 -4.72
C ASP A 231 20.54 21.06 -3.43
N SER A 232 21.79 21.44 -3.15
CA SER A 232 22.35 22.08 -1.93
C SER A 232 23.08 21.15 -0.96
N ILE A 233 22.93 19.82 -1.05
CA ILE A 233 23.71 18.86 -0.27
C ILE A 233 25.03 18.58 -1.00
N PRO A 234 26.18 18.46 -0.30
CA PRO A 234 27.44 18.09 -0.95
C PRO A 234 27.51 16.61 -1.34
N ASP A 235 28.14 16.29 -2.46
CA ASP A 235 28.27 14.95 -3.03
C ASP A 235 28.74 13.92 -1.97
N LEU A 236 29.82 14.26 -1.25
CA LEU A 236 30.41 13.41 -0.21
C LEU A 236 29.51 13.22 1.02
N TRP A 237 28.54 14.09 1.26
CA TRP A 237 27.57 13.96 2.34
C TRP A 237 26.42 13.04 1.93
N GLU A 238 26.04 13.02 0.66
CA GLU A 238 25.03 12.10 0.15
C GLU A 238 25.53 10.66 0.11
N GLU A 239 26.76 10.44 -0.36
CA GLU A 239 27.38 9.11 -0.40
C GLU A 239 27.64 8.52 0.99
N ASN A 240 28.18 9.32 1.92
CA ASN A 240 28.65 8.83 3.22
C ASN A 240 27.61 9.03 4.34
N GLY A 241 26.72 9.99 4.16
CA GLY A 241 25.55 10.27 4.96
C GLY A 241 25.52 11.66 5.62
N TYR A 242 24.30 12.15 5.82
CA TYR A 242 24.00 13.44 6.43
C TYR A 242 22.77 13.36 7.35
N THR A 243 22.51 14.44 8.10
CA THR A 243 21.20 14.64 8.76
C THR A 243 20.79 16.12 8.68
N ILE A 244 19.48 16.37 8.71
CA ILE A 244 18.91 17.72 8.73
C ILE A 244 17.92 17.85 9.90
N GLN A 245 18.06 18.91 10.70
CA GLN A 245 17.08 19.29 11.71
C GLN A 245 16.76 20.79 11.59
N ASN A 246 15.48 21.15 11.51
CA ASN A 246 15.01 22.53 11.33
C ASN A 246 15.73 23.27 10.18
N ARG A 247 16.03 22.55 9.09
CA ARG A 247 16.82 23.00 7.92
C ARG A 247 18.30 23.33 8.18
N ILE A 248 18.85 22.94 9.33
CA ILE A 248 20.30 22.90 9.55
C ILE A 248 20.79 21.51 9.14
N ALA A 249 21.62 21.47 8.11
CA ALA A 249 22.21 20.25 7.55
C ALA A 249 23.66 20.09 8.02
N VAL A 250 24.02 18.86 8.39
CA VAL A 250 25.36 18.47 8.83
C VAL A 250 25.74 17.10 8.27
N LYS A 251 27.04 16.89 8.08
CA LYS A 251 27.63 15.56 7.82
C LYS A 251 27.26 14.59 8.95
N TRP A 252 26.95 13.35 8.61
CA TRP A 252 26.58 12.34 9.60
C TRP A 252 27.75 11.95 10.52
N ASP A 253 27.42 11.71 11.78
CA ASP A 253 28.29 11.16 12.82
C ASP A 253 27.45 10.16 13.64
N ASP A 254 27.98 8.97 13.92
CA ASP A 254 27.19 7.89 14.55
C ASP A 254 26.70 8.23 15.97
N SER A 255 27.31 9.21 16.66
CA SER A 255 26.77 9.72 17.93
C SER A 255 25.39 10.36 17.77
N LEU A 256 25.01 10.82 16.56
CA LEU A 256 23.70 11.39 16.27
C LEU A 256 22.57 10.35 16.31
N ALA A 257 22.85 9.08 16.02
CA ALA A 257 21.86 8.00 16.18
C ALA A 257 21.40 7.88 17.64
N SER A 258 22.32 7.99 18.60
CA SER A 258 22.00 7.96 20.04
C SER A 258 21.12 9.13 20.50
N LYS A 259 21.12 10.24 19.74
CA LYS A 259 20.26 11.42 19.94
C LYS A 259 18.91 11.31 19.20
N GLY A 260 18.68 10.23 18.44
CA GLY A 260 17.44 9.99 17.69
C GLY A 260 17.37 10.67 16.32
N TYR A 261 18.50 11.10 15.74
CA TYR A 261 18.55 11.64 14.37
C TYR A 261 18.60 10.53 13.32
N THR A 262 18.06 10.81 12.14
CA THR A 262 18.05 9.90 10.99
C THR A 262 19.27 10.15 10.11
N LYS A 263 19.98 9.08 9.73
CA LYS A 263 20.98 9.14 8.65
C LYS A 263 20.27 9.11 7.30
N PHE A 264 20.46 10.14 6.50
CA PHE A 264 20.07 10.17 5.10
C PHE A 264 21.27 9.90 4.20
N VAL A 265 21.02 9.30 3.04
CA VAL A 265 21.93 9.12 1.91
C VAL A 265 21.10 9.25 0.63
N SER A 266 21.71 9.69 -0.47
CA SER A 266 21.06 10.03 -1.74
C SER A 266 22.04 9.90 -2.90
N ASN A 267 21.63 10.24 -4.13
CA ASN A 267 22.44 10.11 -5.35
C ASN A 267 23.00 11.50 -5.77
N PRO A 268 24.31 11.76 -5.60
CA PRO A 268 24.90 13.09 -5.81
C PRO A 268 24.99 13.59 -7.26
N LEU A 269 24.41 12.85 -8.20
CA LEU A 269 24.32 13.22 -9.62
C LEU A 269 22.87 13.49 -10.04
N GLU A 270 21.92 13.40 -9.13
CA GLU A 270 20.48 13.34 -9.39
C GLU A 270 19.71 14.04 -8.27
N SER A 271 19.56 15.37 -8.39
CA SER A 271 18.88 16.27 -7.41
C SER A 271 17.50 15.83 -6.91
N HIS A 272 16.91 14.83 -7.55
CA HIS A 272 15.72 14.12 -7.13
C HIS A 272 16.02 12.61 -7.26
N THR A 273 16.64 11.98 -6.24
CA THR A 273 17.15 10.59 -6.30
C THR A 273 16.11 9.61 -6.83
N VAL A 274 14.85 9.76 -6.40
CA VAL A 274 13.72 8.89 -6.81
C VAL A 274 12.83 9.45 -7.92
N GLY A 275 13.17 10.60 -8.49
CA GLY A 275 12.43 11.20 -9.62
C GLY A 275 11.04 11.73 -9.30
N ASP A 276 10.69 11.89 -8.03
CA ASP A 276 9.52 12.68 -7.60
C ASP A 276 9.83 14.20 -7.72
N PRO A 277 8.87 15.12 -7.47
CA PRO A 277 9.05 16.54 -7.77
C PRO A 277 9.64 17.37 -6.61
N TYR A 278 10.31 16.73 -5.65
CA TYR A 278 10.95 17.37 -4.49
C TYR A 278 12.43 16.99 -4.42
N THR A 279 13.33 17.96 -4.21
CA THR A 279 14.76 17.63 -4.08
C THR A 279 15.09 16.86 -2.79
N ASP A 280 16.23 16.20 -2.76
CA ASP A 280 16.63 15.39 -1.59
C ASP A 280 16.90 16.25 -0.34
N TYR A 281 17.35 17.50 -0.52
CA TYR A 281 17.32 18.54 0.50
C TYR A 281 15.89 18.90 0.92
N GLU A 282 14.96 19.18 -0.01
CA GLU A 282 13.58 19.53 0.36
C GLU A 282 12.90 18.41 1.15
N LYS A 283 13.17 17.15 0.81
CA LYS A 283 12.66 15.96 1.50
C LYS A 283 13.26 15.83 2.91
N ALA A 284 14.58 15.76 3.03
CA ALA A 284 15.27 15.61 4.32
C ALA A 284 15.04 16.82 5.26
N ALA A 285 14.93 18.03 4.71
CA ALA A 285 14.62 19.24 5.47
C ALA A 285 13.12 19.40 5.81
N ARG A 286 12.26 18.51 5.30
CA ARG A 286 10.78 18.55 5.39
C ARG A 286 10.20 19.86 4.88
N ASP A 287 10.77 20.39 3.79
CA ASP A 287 10.40 21.68 3.21
C ASP A 287 9.44 21.62 2.01
N LEU A 288 8.67 20.54 1.95
CA LEU A 288 7.64 20.23 0.96
C LEU A 288 6.23 20.30 1.57
N ASP A 289 5.22 19.82 0.83
CA ASP A 289 3.85 19.66 1.32
C ASP A 289 3.74 18.53 2.36
N LEU A 290 3.44 18.91 3.60
CA LEU A 290 3.32 17.97 4.74
C LEU A 290 2.06 17.07 4.67
N SER A 291 1.25 17.20 3.61
CA SER A 291 0.17 16.28 3.28
C SER A 291 0.68 14.96 2.68
N ASN A 292 1.93 14.91 2.21
CA ASN A 292 2.63 13.68 1.82
C ASN A 292 2.92 12.79 3.05
N ALA A 293 3.14 11.49 2.81
CA ALA A 293 3.43 10.53 3.88
C ALA A 293 4.84 10.77 4.48
N LYS A 294 5.02 10.46 5.77
CA LYS A 294 6.25 10.82 6.52
C LYS A 294 7.50 10.16 5.97
N GLU A 295 7.37 8.95 5.44
CA GLU A 295 8.43 8.19 4.79
C GLU A 295 9.03 8.94 3.59
N THR A 296 8.25 9.80 2.90
CA THR A 296 8.74 10.64 1.78
C THR A 296 9.68 11.76 2.22
N PHE A 297 9.86 11.98 3.52
CA PHE A 297 10.92 12.86 4.03
C PHE A 297 12.30 12.21 3.93
N ASN A 298 12.38 10.91 3.59
CA ASN A 298 13.62 10.27 3.18
C ASN A 298 13.79 10.41 1.65
N PRO A 299 14.95 10.89 1.15
CA PRO A 299 15.30 10.92 -0.28
C PRO A 299 14.92 9.65 -1.04
N LEU A 300 15.18 8.48 -0.43
CA LEU A 300 15.06 7.16 -1.04
C LEU A 300 13.63 6.62 -1.14
N VAL A 301 12.62 7.32 -0.61
CA VAL A 301 11.21 6.92 -0.72
C VAL A 301 10.49 7.99 -1.53
N ALA A 302 9.91 7.62 -2.67
CA ALA A 302 9.24 8.56 -3.54
C ALA A 302 7.93 9.07 -2.92
N ALA A 303 7.63 10.34 -3.11
CA ALA A 303 6.25 10.84 -3.04
C ALA A 303 5.51 10.42 -4.32
N PHE A 304 4.71 9.36 -4.22
CA PHE A 304 4.00 8.73 -5.32
C PHE A 304 2.53 8.52 -4.94
N PRO A 305 1.55 9.20 -5.57
CA PRO A 305 0.15 8.86 -5.38
C PRO A 305 -0.17 7.55 -6.11
N SER A 306 -0.80 6.61 -5.42
CA SER A 306 -1.44 5.46 -6.05
C SER A 306 -2.92 5.54 -5.73
N VAL A 307 -3.73 5.94 -6.71
CA VAL A 307 -5.18 6.08 -6.53
C VAL A 307 -5.87 4.91 -7.19
N ASN A 308 -6.68 4.22 -6.41
CA ASN A 308 -7.56 3.16 -6.90
C ASN A 308 -9.02 3.47 -6.57
N VAL A 309 -9.91 2.71 -7.21
CA VAL A 309 -11.35 2.78 -7.00
C VAL A 309 -11.81 1.42 -6.49
N SER A 310 -12.14 1.33 -5.20
CA SER A 310 -12.69 0.13 -4.57
C SER A 310 -14.22 0.18 -4.58
N MET A 311 -14.87 -0.98 -4.66
CA MET A 311 -16.34 -1.07 -4.55
C MET A 311 -16.74 -1.50 -3.14
N GLU A 312 -17.69 -0.81 -2.52
CA GLU A 312 -18.17 -1.12 -1.16
C GLU A 312 -19.43 -1.99 -1.15
N LYS A 313 -20.20 -1.91 -2.24
CA LYS A 313 -21.53 -2.50 -2.35
C LYS A 313 -21.89 -2.69 -3.81
N VAL A 314 -22.31 -3.92 -4.13
CA VAL A 314 -22.89 -4.31 -5.41
C VAL A 314 -24.41 -4.41 -5.22
N ILE A 315 -25.18 -3.69 -6.03
CA ILE A 315 -26.63 -3.87 -6.17
C ILE A 315 -26.89 -4.43 -7.57
N LEU A 316 -27.49 -5.60 -7.65
CA LEU A 316 -27.86 -6.24 -8.92
C LEU A 316 -29.38 -6.44 -8.97
N SER A 317 -30.02 -6.12 -10.10
CA SER A 317 -31.46 -6.33 -10.30
C SER A 317 -31.73 -7.00 -11.66
N PRO A 318 -32.78 -7.84 -11.80
CA PRO A 318 -33.21 -8.33 -13.11
C PRO A 318 -33.96 -7.27 -13.94
N ASN A 319 -34.29 -6.11 -13.35
CA ASN A 319 -35.12 -5.06 -13.94
C ASN A 319 -34.38 -3.72 -14.02
N GLU A 320 -34.58 -2.98 -15.10
CA GLU A 320 -33.91 -1.70 -15.38
C GLU A 320 -34.18 -0.64 -14.29
N ASN A 321 -35.38 -0.66 -13.71
CA ASN A 321 -35.78 0.22 -12.61
C ASN A 321 -35.26 -0.19 -11.22
N LEU A 322 -34.31 -1.14 -11.16
CA LEU A 322 -33.72 -1.71 -9.96
C LEU A 322 -34.72 -2.38 -8.98
N SER A 323 -35.96 -2.67 -9.40
CA SER A 323 -36.91 -3.44 -8.58
C SER A 323 -36.43 -4.89 -8.37
N ASN A 324 -36.82 -5.53 -7.27
CA ASN A 324 -36.31 -6.85 -6.87
C ASN A 324 -34.78 -6.93 -6.79
N SER A 325 -34.08 -5.83 -6.47
CA SER A 325 -32.63 -5.83 -6.35
C SER A 325 -32.13 -6.75 -5.24
N VAL A 326 -31.03 -7.44 -5.51
CA VAL A 326 -30.23 -8.18 -4.54
C VAL A 326 -28.96 -7.37 -4.24
N GLU A 327 -28.69 -7.20 -2.95
CA GLU A 327 -27.49 -6.54 -2.45
C GLU A 327 -26.45 -7.58 -2.03
N SER A 328 -25.20 -7.36 -2.44
CA SER A 328 -24.04 -8.10 -1.95
C SER A 328 -23.17 -7.18 -1.09
N HIS A 329 -22.92 -7.61 0.14
CA HIS A 329 -21.87 -7.04 0.99
C HIS A 329 -20.60 -7.86 0.74
N SER A 330 -19.70 -7.26 -0.02
CA SER A 330 -18.57 -7.92 -0.63
C SER A 330 -17.26 -7.23 -0.28
N SER A 331 -16.19 -8.00 -0.08
CA SER A 331 -14.86 -7.49 0.22
C SER A 331 -14.10 -7.15 -1.06
N THR A 332 -13.39 -6.02 -1.09
CA THR A 332 -12.40 -5.74 -2.12
C THR A 332 -11.13 -6.56 -1.84
N ASN A 333 -10.64 -7.30 -2.84
CA ASN A 333 -9.38 -8.01 -2.80
C ASN A 333 -8.32 -7.18 -3.54
N TRP A 334 -7.42 -6.57 -2.75
CA TRP A 334 -6.49 -5.54 -3.22
C TRP A 334 -5.29 -6.07 -4.02
N SER A 335 -5.00 -7.37 -3.91
CA SER A 335 -3.82 -8.03 -4.50
C SER A 335 -4.19 -9.21 -5.41
N TYR A 336 -5.47 -9.36 -5.76
CA TYR A 336 -6.04 -10.52 -6.44
C TYR A 336 -5.21 -11.03 -7.64
N THR A 337 -4.85 -10.13 -8.56
CA THR A 337 -4.07 -10.45 -9.78
C THR A 337 -2.65 -10.94 -9.50
N ASN A 338 -2.14 -10.66 -8.30
CA ASN A 338 -0.79 -11.02 -7.87
C ASN A 338 -0.81 -12.34 -7.09
N THR A 339 -1.96 -12.70 -6.50
CA THR A 339 -2.16 -13.93 -5.71
C THR A 339 -2.84 -15.06 -6.50
N GLU A 340 -3.82 -14.76 -7.33
CA GLU A 340 -4.63 -15.76 -8.05
C GLU A 340 -3.91 -16.24 -9.31
N GLY A 341 -3.84 -17.57 -9.48
CA GLY A 341 -3.12 -18.19 -10.58
C GLY A 341 -1.59 -18.09 -10.51
N ALA A 342 -1.02 -17.50 -9.44
CA ALA A 342 0.42 -17.40 -9.26
C ALA A 342 1.07 -18.79 -9.04
N SER A 343 2.18 -19.07 -9.71
CA SER A 343 2.95 -20.29 -9.50
C SER A 343 3.85 -20.13 -8.28
N VAL A 344 3.66 -20.96 -7.26
CA VAL A 344 4.48 -20.94 -6.04
C VAL A 344 5.78 -21.71 -6.27
N GLU A 345 6.89 -20.98 -6.31
CA GLU A 345 8.24 -21.53 -6.38
C GLU A 345 8.77 -21.73 -4.96
N ALA A 346 8.76 -22.97 -4.45
CA ALA A 346 9.10 -23.28 -3.06
C ALA A 346 10.32 -24.21 -2.93
N GLY A 347 11.32 -23.75 -2.16
CA GLY A 347 12.54 -24.50 -1.88
C GLY A 347 13.71 -24.19 -2.82
N ILE A 348 13.79 -22.97 -3.35
CA ILE A 348 14.90 -22.54 -4.21
C ILE A 348 16.20 -22.48 -3.41
N GLY A 349 17.26 -23.05 -4.00
CA GLY A 349 18.61 -23.01 -3.45
C GLY A 349 18.80 -23.82 -2.15
N PRO A 350 20.02 -23.84 -1.60
CA PRO A 350 20.33 -24.60 -0.38
C PRO A 350 19.64 -24.07 0.88
N LYS A 351 19.04 -22.87 0.83
CA LYS A 351 18.33 -22.22 1.93
C LYS A 351 16.81 -22.39 1.92
N GLY A 352 16.25 -23.04 0.89
CA GLY A 352 14.83 -23.37 0.86
C GLY A 352 13.90 -22.17 0.61
N ILE A 353 14.39 -21.16 -0.12
CA ILE A 353 13.72 -19.86 -0.37
C ILE A 353 12.40 -20.08 -1.12
N SER A 354 11.41 -19.21 -0.89
CA SER A 354 10.10 -19.33 -1.53
C SER A 354 9.47 -17.99 -1.91
N PHE A 355 8.83 -17.95 -3.09
CA PHE A 355 7.99 -16.85 -3.54
C PHE A 355 6.99 -17.34 -4.61
N GLY A 356 5.85 -16.65 -4.73
CA GLY A 356 4.95 -16.79 -5.86
C GLY A 356 5.42 -15.95 -7.06
N VAL A 357 5.18 -16.45 -8.28
CA VAL A 357 5.36 -15.70 -9.52
C VAL A 357 4.00 -15.50 -10.18
N SER A 358 3.57 -14.25 -10.37
CA SER A 358 2.34 -13.94 -11.12
C SER A 358 2.67 -13.52 -12.55
N VAL A 359 2.02 -14.22 -13.50
CA VAL A 359 2.04 -13.88 -14.93
C VAL A 359 1.16 -12.67 -15.25
N ASN A 360 0.21 -12.32 -14.38
CA ASN A 360 -0.78 -11.25 -14.55
C ASN A 360 -0.57 -10.11 -13.54
N TYR A 361 0.65 -9.95 -13.00
CA TYR A 361 0.96 -8.98 -11.94
C TYR A 361 0.46 -7.56 -12.28
N GLN A 362 -0.28 -6.96 -11.35
CA GLN A 362 -0.75 -5.57 -11.43
C GLN A 362 -0.30 -4.77 -10.19
N HIS A 363 -0.36 -3.44 -10.32
CA HIS A 363 -0.20 -2.52 -9.21
C HIS A 363 -1.51 -2.28 -8.48
N SER A 364 -1.42 -1.62 -7.31
CA SER A 364 -2.56 -1.34 -6.42
C SER A 364 -3.64 -0.43 -7.04
N GLU A 365 -3.38 0.14 -8.21
CA GLU A 365 -4.28 0.86 -9.13
C GLU A 365 -5.44 -0.05 -9.63
N THR A 366 -5.23 -1.37 -9.64
CA THR A 366 -6.22 -2.40 -10.04
C THR A 366 -6.64 -3.23 -8.83
N VAL A 367 -7.94 -3.40 -8.61
CA VAL A 367 -8.50 -4.18 -7.49
C VAL A 367 -9.61 -5.11 -7.95
N ALA A 368 -9.80 -6.23 -7.26
CA ALA A 368 -10.86 -7.19 -7.57
C ALA A 368 -12.05 -7.03 -6.61
N GLN A 369 -13.26 -6.97 -7.16
CA GLN A 369 -14.49 -7.10 -6.39
C GLN A 369 -15.07 -8.51 -6.56
N GLU A 370 -14.83 -9.35 -5.56
CA GLU A 370 -15.37 -10.71 -5.48
C GLU A 370 -16.83 -10.63 -5.01
N TRP A 371 -17.73 -11.53 -5.46
CA TRP A 371 -19.10 -11.54 -4.96
C TRP A 371 -19.12 -12.05 -3.51
N GLY A 372 -19.84 -11.34 -2.64
CA GLY A 372 -19.84 -11.57 -1.20
C GLY A 372 -21.11 -12.24 -0.68
N THR A 373 -21.37 -12.05 0.62
CA THR A 373 -22.62 -12.53 1.22
C THR A 373 -23.80 -11.65 0.79
N SER A 374 -24.92 -12.29 0.49
CA SER A 374 -26.17 -11.63 0.13
C SER A 374 -27.30 -12.02 1.08
N THR A 375 -28.20 -11.07 1.37
CA THR A 375 -29.43 -11.28 2.14
C THR A 375 -30.67 -11.45 1.25
N GLY A 376 -30.51 -11.25 -0.06
CA GLY A 376 -31.54 -11.39 -1.10
C GLY A 376 -31.44 -12.72 -1.84
N ASN A 377 -32.53 -13.13 -2.50
CA ASN A 377 -32.56 -14.37 -3.27
C ASN A 377 -31.94 -14.17 -4.66
N THR A 378 -30.83 -14.85 -4.96
CA THR A 378 -30.20 -14.81 -6.29
C THR A 378 -30.88 -15.73 -7.32
N SER A 379 -31.75 -16.68 -6.94
CA SER A 379 -32.35 -17.64 -7.89
C SER A 379 -33.19 -16.98 -8.99
N GLN A 380 -33.69 -15.76 -8.76
CA GLN A 380 -34.38 -14.94 -9.77
C GLN A 380 -33.52 -14.62 -11.00
N PHE A 381 -32.19 -14.67 -10.88
CA PHE A 381 -31.28 -14.45 -12.00
C PHE A 381 -31.14 -15.68 -12.90
N ASN A 382 -31.58 -16.86 -12.46
CA ASN A 382 -31.53 -18.09 -13.27
C ASN A 382 -32.38 -17.95 -14.55
N THR A 383 -33.54 -17.30 -14.45
CA THR A 383 -34.49 -17.06 -15.55
C THR A 383 -34.37 -15.68 -16.20
N ALA A 384 -33.55 -14.77 -15.66
CA ALA A 384 -33.34 -13.44 -16.21
C ALA A 384 -32.46 -13.47 -17.48
N SER A 385 -32.77 -12.63 -18.47
CA SER A 385 -31.96 -12.50 -19.69
C SER A 385 -30.76 -11.53 -19.54
N ALA A 386 -30.85 -10.64 -18.55
CA ALA A 386 -29.86 -9.62 -18.23
C ALA A 386 -29.94 -9.26 -16.73
N GLY A 387 -28.95 -8.51 -16.25
CA GLY A 387 -28.95 -7.88 -14.94
C GLY A 387 -28.52 -6.42 -15.03
N TYR A 388 -28.98 -5.60 -14.10
CA TYR A 388 -28.71 -4.17 -14.02
C TYR A 388 -27.94 -3.88 -12.74
N LEU A 389 -26.76 -3.29 -12.91
CA LEU A 389 -25.79 -3.02 -11.87
C LEU A 389 -25.88 -1.56 -11.39
N ASN A 390 -25.86 -1.39 -10.08
CA ASN A 390 -25.56 -0.14 -9.40
C ASN A 390 -24.46 -0.41 -8.36
N ALA A 391 -23.40 0.38 -8.39
CA ALA A 391 -22.21 0.18 -7.57
C ALA A 391 -21.94 1.41 -6.69
N ASN A 392 -21.66 1.21 -5.41
CA ASN A 392 -21.07 2.28 -4.59
C ASN A 392 -19.56 2.11 -4.57
N VAL A 393 -18.84 3.15 -5.01
CA VAL A 393 -17.37 3.13 -5.07
C VAL A 393 -16.75 4.17 -4.15
N ARG A 394 -15.49 3.95 -3.79
CA ARG A 394 -14.66 4.87 -3.00
C ARG A 394 -13.28 4.97 -3.65
N TYR A 395 -12.75 6.18 -3.72
CA TYR A 395 -11.38 6.41 -4.18
C TYR A 395 -10.44 6.32 -2.97
N ASN A 396 -9.35 5.57 -3.07
CA ASN A 396 -8.37 5.44 -1.99
C ASN A 396 -6.99 5.81 -2.52
N ASN A 397 -6.24 6.62 -1.78
CA ASN A 397 -4.83 6.86 -2.09
C ASN A 397 -3.98 5.93 -1.24
N VAL A 398 -3.53 4.82 -1.83
CA VAL A 398 -2.75 3.76 -1.16
C VAL A 398 -1.24 3.97 -1.32
N GLY A 399 -0.82 5.08 -1.92
CA GLY A 399 0.58 5.45 -2.13
C GLY A 399 1.24 6.18 -0.95
N THR A 400 2.04 7.17 -1.28
CA THR A 400 2.83 8.03 -0.37
C THR A 400 2.73 9.52 -0.71
N GLY A 401 2.39 9.88 -1.95
CA GLY A 401 2.21 11.26 -2.40
C GLY A 401 0.76 11.72 -2.25
N ALA A 402 0.53 12.94 -1.76
CA ALA A 402 -0.77 13.57 -1.78
C ALA A 402 -1.14 14.02 -3.20
N ILE A 403 -2.42 13.87 -3.55
CA ILE A 403 -2.95 14.26 -4.86
C ILE A 403 -4.17 15.15 -4.70
N TYR A 404 -4.23 16.21 -5.51
CA TYR A 404 -5.25 17.25 -5.49
C TYR A 404 -5.99 17.30 -6.83
N ASP A 405 -7.22 17.80 -6.80
CA ASP A 405 -8.10 17.92 -7.97
C ASP A 405 -8.31 16.57 -8.70
N VAL A 406 -8.43 15.49 -7.91
CA VAL A 406 -8.28 14.09 -8.29
C VAL A 406 -9.45 13.59 -9.15
N LYS A 407 -9.14 13.06 -10.33
CA LYS A 407 -10.11 12.49 -11.26
C LYS A 407 -9.64 11.13 -11.81
N PRO A 408 -9.97 10.02 -11.14
CA PRO A 408 -9.70 8.69 -11.69
C PRO A 408 -10.56 8.41 -12.94
N THR A 409 -10.00 7.66 -13.87
CA THR A 409 -10.70 6.96 -14.95
C THR A 409 -10.58 5.47 -14.71
N THR A 410 -11.70 4.80 -14.43
CA THR A 410 -11.72 3.39 -14.02
C THR A 410 -12.57 2.57 -14.97
N SER A 411 -12.04 1.42 -15.40
CA SER A 411 -12.76 0.41 -16.17
C SER A 411 -13.26 -0.71 -15.26
N PHE A 412 -14.51 -1.10 -15.47
CA PHE A 412 -15.18 -2.20 -14.78
C PHE A 412 -15.11 -3.39 -15.73
N VAL A 413 -14.30 -4.40 -15.39
CA VAL A 413 -13.98 -5.53 -16.27
C VAL A 413 -14.42 -6.84 -15.61
N LEU A 414 -15.05 -7.73 -16.37
CA LEU A 414 -15.47 -9.04 -15.87
C LEU A 414 -15.12 -10.11 -16.89
N ASN A 415 -14.24 -11.04 -16.52
CA ASN A 415 -13.76 -12.11 -17.41
C ASN A 415 -13.20 -11.53 -18.74
N ASN A 416 -12.36 -10.50 -18.64
CA ASN A 416 -11.75 -9.73 -19.74
C ASN A 416 -12.72 -8.89 -20.61
N ASP A 417 -14.04 -8.94 -20.36
CA ASP A 417 -15.00 -8.07 -21.03
C ASP A 417 -15.14 -6.74 -20.25
N THR A 418 -14.82 -5.60 -20.85
CA THR A 418 -15.10 -4.28 -20.26
C THR A 418 -16.60 -4.00 -20.29
N ILE A 419 -17.21 -3.89 -19.10
CA ILE A 419 -18.62 -3.57 -18.90
C ILE A 419 -18.86 -2.05 -19.04
N ALA A 420 -17.99 -1.24 -18.42
CA ALA A 420 -18.08 0.21 -18.42
C ALA A 420 -16.70 0.84 -18.19
N THR A 421 -16.48 2.06 -18.69
CA THR A 421 -15.34 2.91 -18.31
C THR A 421 -15.88 4.26 -17.86
N ILE A 422 -15.52 4.68 -16.66
CA ILE A 422 -16.09 5.87 -16.00
C ILE A 422 -14.95 6.81 -15.59
N THR A 423 -15.03 8.06 -16.04
CA THR A 423 -14.16 9.16 -15.60
C THR A 423 -14.89 10.01 -14.55
N ALA A 424 -14.18 10.37 -13.48
CA ALA A 424 -14.72 11.25 -12.44
C ALA A 424 -15.09 12.64 -12.98
N LYS A 425 -16.26 13.14 -12.57
CA LYS A 425 -16.88 14.39 -13.06
C LYS A 425 -16.74 15.49 -12.01
N SER A 426 -17.20 16.71 -12.29
CA SER A 426 -17.08 17.84 -11.35
C SER A 426 -17.72 17.60 -9.98
N ASN A 427 -18.82 16.83 -9.91
CA ASN A 427 -19.50 16.44 -8.68
C ASN A 427 -18.89 15.21 -7.98
N SER A 428 -17.91 14.54 -8.58
CA SER A 428 -17.17 13.41 -7.99
C SER A 428 -15.65 13.63 -7.95
N THR A 429 -15.17 14.83 -8.31
CA THR A 429 -13.75 15.21 -8.22
C THR A 429 -13.37 15.39 -6.76
N ALA A 430 -12.34 14.69 -6.29
CA ALA A 430 -11.83 14.89 -4.93
C ALA A 430 -10.90 16.11 -4.88
N LEU A 431 -11.16 17.07 -3.99
CA LEU A 431 -10.29 18.25 -3.84
C LEU A 431 -8.87 17.87 -3.36
N ASN A 432 -8.77 16.89 -2.46
CA ASN A 432 -7.54 16.14 -2.21
C ASN A 432 -7.85 14.71 -1.76
N ILE A 433 -6.86 13.82 -1.89
CA ILE A 433 -6.79 12.56 -1.14
C ILE A 433 -5.35 12.41 -0.61
N SER A 434 -5.16 12.61 0.69
CA SER A 434 -3.89 12.29 1.38
C SER A 434 -3.58 10.79 1.37
N PRO A 435 -2.31 10.37 1.49
CA PRO A 435 -1.92 8.97 1.58
C PRO A 435 -2.62 8.25 2.75
N GLY A 436 -3.11 7.04 2.50
CA GLY A 436 -3.88 6.23 3.46
C GLY A 436 -5.33 6.69 3.69
N GLU A 437 -5.72 7.84 3.15
CA GLU A 437 -7.09 8.36 3.22
C GLU A 437 -7.90 7.99 1.96
N SER A 438 -9.18 8.36 1.97
CA SER A 438 -10.14 8.04 0.91
C SER A 438 -11.11 9.18 0.64
N TYR A 439 -11.71 9.17 -0.55
CA TYR A 439 -12.78 10.07 -0.96
C TYR A 439 -14.03 9.32 -1.45
N PRO A 440 -15.23 9.62 -0.92
CA PRO A 440 -15.49 10.35 0.32
C PRO A 440 -14.74 9.75 1.51
N LYS A 441 -14.67 10.45 2.65
CA LYS A 441 -13.91 9.93 3.81
C LYS A 441 -14.56 8.67 4.38
N LYS A 442 -13.74 7.77 4.94
CA LYS A 442 -14.22 6.54 5.61
C LYS A 442 -15.26 6.90 6.68
N GLY A 443 -16.41 6.22 6.65
CA GLY A 443 -17.59 6.54 7.48
C GLY A 443 -18.61 7.48 6.81
N GLN A 444 -18.30 8.07 5.65
CA GLN A 444 -19.27 8.68 4.74
C GLN A 444 -19.68 7.67 3.67
N ASN A 445 -20.91 7.79 3.14
CA ASN A 445 -21.37 6.96 2.02
C ASN A 445 -20.45 7.09 0.79
N GLY A 446 -20.20 5.98 0.09
CA GLY A 446 -19.48 5.99 -1.19
C GLY A 446 -20.21 6.71 -2.32
N ILE A 447 -19.51 6.89 -3.44
CA ILE A 447 -20.01 7.50 -4.68
C ILE A 447 -20.91 6.47 -5.38
N ALA A 448 -22.19 6.80 -5.56
CA ALA A 448 -23.10 5.94 -6.30
C ALA A 448 -22.84 6.05 -7.81
N ILE A 449 -22.64 4.91 -8.45
CA ILE A 449 -22.44 4.73 -9.89
C ILE A 449 -23.67 4.00 -10.43
N THR A 450 -24.60 4.78 -10.96
CA THR A 450 -25.91 4.31 -11.44
C THR A 450 -26.02 4.26 -12.96
N SER A 451 -25.08 4.84 -13.71
CA SER A 451 -25.16 5.01 -15.15
C SER A 451 -23.79 5.10 -15.82
N MET A 452 -23.76 4.92 -17.15
CA MET A 452 -22.56 5.11 -17.97
C MET A 452 -22.39 6.55 -18.50
N ASP A 453 -23.39 7.43 -18.37
CA ASP A 453 -23.46 8.71 -19.08
C ASP A 453 -23.58 9.94 -18.16
N ASP A 454 -23.52 11.14 -18.74
CA ASP A 454 -23.58 12.43 -18.01
C ASP A 454 -25.00 12.83 -17.56
N PHE A 455 -26.02 12.11 -17.99
CA PHE A 455 -27.44 12.47 -17.79
C PHE A 455 -28.21 11.47 -16.92
N ASN A 456 -27.54 10.40 -16.45
CA ASN A 456 -28.15 9.27 -15.76
C ASN A 456 -29.24 8.55 -16.58
N SER A 457 -29.08 8.50 -17.91
CA SER A 457 -30.10 7.95 -18.81
C SER A 457 -30.05 6.42 -18.97
N HIS A 458 -28.88 5.77 -18.82
CA HIS A 458 -28.75 4.32 -19.05
C HIS A 458 -28.04 3.61 -17.88
N PRO A 459 -28.68 2.61 -17.23
CA PRO A 459 -28.04 1.82 -16.18
C PRO A 459 -26.99 0.85 -16.73
N ILE A 460 -26.03 0.48 -15.89
CA ILE A 460 -24.98 -0.48 -16.28
C ILE A 460 -25.61 -1.85 -16.46
N THR A 461 -25.67 -2.33 -17.70
CA THR A 461 -26.36 -3.58 -18.06
C THR A 461 -25.36 -4.71 -18.27
N LEU A 462 -25.61 -5.85 -17.63
CA LEU A 462 -24.89 -7.11 -17.75
C LEU A 462 -25.75 -8.10 -18.56
N ASN A 463 -25.15 -8.79 -19.53
CA ASN A 463 -25.82 -9.92 -20.17
C ASN A 463 -25.88 -11.14 -19.23
N LYS A 464 -26.71 -12.15 -19.53
CA LYS A 464 -26.83 -13.38 -18.73
C LYS A 464 -25.49 -14.03 -18.36
N LYS A 465 -24.56 -14.20 -19.32
CA LYS A 465 -23.23 -14.78 -19.05
C LYS A 465 -22.42 -13.94 -18.06
N GLN A 466 -22.50 -12.61 -18.13
CA GLN A 466 -21.85 -11.71 -17.17
C GLN A 466 -22.50 -11.79 -15.78
N VAL A 467 -23.83 -11.88 -15.69
CA VAL A 467 -24.54 -12.14 -14.42
C VAL A 467 -24.09 -13.46 -13.80
N ASP A 468 -24.04 -14.54 -14.59
CA ASP A 468 -23.64 -15.86 -14.13
C ASP A 468 -22.17 -15.92 -13.70
N ASN A 469 -21.27 -15.25 -14.42
CA ASN A 469 -19.86 -15.10 -14.03
C ASN A 469 -19.74 -14.41 -12.66
N LEU A 470 -20.42 -13.27 -12.46
CA LEU A 470 -20.36 -12.50 -11.22
C LEU A 470 -20.93 -13.30 -10.03
N LEU A 471 -22.07 -13.94 -10.22
CA LEU A 471 -22.73 -14.75 -9.19
C LEU A 471 -21.98 -16.05 -8.85
N ASN A 472 -21.04 -16.49 -9.70
CA ASN A 472 -20.15 -17.63 -9.49
C ASN A 472 -18.72 -17.22 -9.12
N ASN A 473 -18.59 -16.08 -8.42
CA ASN A 473 -17.33 -15.59 -7.83
C ASN A 473 -16.21 -15.28 -8.85
N LYS A 474 -16.51 -15.06 -10.13
CA LYS A 474 -15.55 -14.38 -11.03
C LYS A 474 -15.58 -12.90 -10.68
N PRO A 475 -14.45 -12.31 -10.24
CA PRO A 475 -14.46 -10.95 -9.73
C PRO A 475 -14.74 -9.94 -10.84
N MET A 476 -15.40 -8.86 -10.45
CA MET A 476 -15.41 -7.63 -11.24
C MET A 476 -14.14 -6.85 -10.91
N MET A 477 -13.22 -6.75 -11.86
CA MET A 477 -12.01 -5.94 -11.72
C MET A 477 -12.36 -4.46 -11.87
N LEU A 478 -11.78 -3.62 -11.03
CA LEU A 478 -11.79 -2.17 -11.17
C LEU A 478 -10.37 -1.73 -11.50
N GLU A 479 -10.14 -1.45 -12.79
CA GLU A 479 -8.85 -1.09 -13.36
C GLU A 479 -8.75 0.44 -13.46
N THR A 480 -7.97 1.09 -12.60
CA THR A 480 -7.83 2.56 -12.62
C THR A 480 -6.76 2.99 -13.62
N ASN A 481 -7.14 2.99 -14.90
CA ASN A 481 -6.27 3.22 -16.06
C ASN A 481 -5.40 4.48 -15.96
N GLN A 482 -5.95 5.56 -15.41
CA GLN A 482 -5.25 6.83 -15.18
C GLN A 482 -5.95 7.62 -14.08
N THR A 483 -5.20 8.48 -13.38
CA THR A 483 -5.76 9.45 -12.44
C THR A 483 -5.17 10.82 -12.71
N ASP A 484 -5.99 11.75 -13.19
CA ASP A 484 -5.58 13.15 -13.31
C ASP A 484 -5.52 13.77 -11.92
N GLY A 485 -4.53 14.62 -11.69
CA GLY A 485 -4.38 15.37 -10.45
C GLY A 485 -3.05 16.09 -10.36
N VAL A 486 -2.96 17.03 -9.43
CA VAL A 486 -1.78 17.90 -9.25
C VAL A 486 -1.06 17.65 -7.93
N TYR A 487 0.24 17.91 -7.92
CA TYR A 487 1.05 18.00 -6.70
C TYR A 487 1.21 19.45 -6.25
N LYS A 488 1.55 19.64 -4.97
CA LYS A 488 1.85 20.95 -4.40
C LYS A 488 3.31 21.07 -4.02
N ILE A 489 3.89 22.23 -4.25
CA ILE A 489 5.25 22.60 -3.82
C ILE A 489 5.19 23.80 -2.90
N LYS A 490 6.31 24.11 -2.24
CA LYS A 490 6.45 25.32 -1.45
C LYS A 490 7.15 26.42 -2.26
N ASP A 491 6.53 27.57 -2.38
CA ASP A 491 7.10 28.72 -3.08
C ASP A 491 8.21 29.41 -2.25
N THR A 492 8.89 30.41 -2.83
CA THR A 492 9.90 31.23 -2.13
C THR A 492 9.36 31.95 -0.89
N HIS A 493 8.06 32.18 -0.79
CA HIS A 493 7.44 32.84 0.37
C HIS A 493 7.10 31.87 1.50
N GLY A 494 7.14 30.56 1.23
CA GLY A 494 6.74 29.51 2.16
C GLY A 494 5.30 29.01 1.96
N ASN A 495 4.58 29.51 0.95
CA ASN A 495 3.21 29.12 0.67
C ASN A 495 3.17 27.78 -0.08
N ILE A 496 2.13 26.98 0.19
CA ILE A 496 1.84 25.77 -0.59
C ILE A 496 1.08 26.18 -1.86
N VAL A 497 1.66 25.92 -3.03
CA VAL A 497 1.14 26.28 -4.36
C VAL A 497 1.12 25.05 -5.28
N THR A 498 0.33 25.08 -6.35
CA THR A 498 0.37 24.01 -7.37
C THR A 498 1.73 23.99 -8.07
N GLY A 499 2.43 22.84 -8.03
CA GLY A 499 3.73 22.67 -8.67
C GLY A 499 3.66 22.15 -10.10
N GLY A 500 2.70 21.25 -10.36
CA GLY A 500 2.49 20.62 -11.66
C GLY A 500 1.50 19.47 -11.59
N GLU A 501 1.34 18.75 -12.69
CA GLU A 501 0.55 17.51 -12.78
C GLU A 501 1.38 16.30 -12.41
N TRP A 502 0.77 15.27 -11.82
CA TRP A 502 1.47 14.01 -11.54
C TRP A 502 1.81 13.18 -12.79
N ASN A 503 1.12 13.45 -13.91
CA ASN A 503 1.41 12.84 -15.19
C ASN A 503 2.81 13.26 -15.70
N GLY A 504 3.59 12.31 -16.23
CA GLY A 504 5.01 12.48 -16.56
C GLY A 504 5.93 12.22 -15.37
N VAL A 505 5.61 12.74 -14.18
CA VAL A 505 6.39 12.52 -12.94
C VAL A 505 6.32 11.05 -12.49
N ILE A 506 5.12 10.46 -12.52
CA ILE A 506 4.92 9.04 -12.18
C ILE A 506 5.83 8.11 -13.00
N GLN A 507 6.05 8.42 -14.28
CA GLN A 507 6.89 7.62 -15.17
C GLN A 507 8.38 7.73 -14.80
N GLN A 508 8.85 8.89 -14.32
CA GLN A 508 10.21 9.06 -13.81
C GLN A 508 10.41 8.26 -12.51
N ILE A 509 9.45 8.33 -11.58
CA ILE A 509 9.45 7.51 -10.35
C ILE A 509 9.50 6.02 -10.71
N LYS A 510 8.57 5.54 -11.55
CA LYS A 510 8.51 4.12 -11.98
C LYS A 510 9.79 3.68 -12.74
N ALA A 511 10.59 4.61 -13.28
CA ALA A 511 11.86 4.31 -13.96
C ALA A 511 13.08 4.22 -13.02
N LYS A 512 13.07 4.92 -11.87
CA LYS A 512 14.18 4.96 -10.88
C LYS A 512 13.96 4.09 -9.63
N THR A 513 12.77 3.49 -9.47
CA THR A 513 12.36 2.83 -8.22
C THR A 513 11.95 1.37 -8.41
N ALA A 514 11.99 0.61 -7.32
CA ALA A 514 11.26 -0.64 -7.16
C ALA A 514 9.91 -0.40 -6.48
N SER A 515 8.92 -1.25 -6.78
CA SER A 515 7.60 -1.26 -6.17
C SER A 515 7.50 -2.30 -5.07
N ILE A 516 7.06 -1.89 -3.89
CA ILE A 516 6.74 -2.78 -2.78
C ILE A 516 5.28 -2.53 -2.37
N ILE A 517 4.45 -3.56 -2.49
CA ILE A 517 3.06 -3.58 -2.07
C ILE A 517 2.97 -4.43 -0.80
N VAL A 518 2.39 -3.88 0.28
CA VAL A 518 2.05 -4.65 1.48
C VAL A 518 0.54 -4.72 1.60
N ASP A 519 0.01 -5.94 1.68
CA ASP A 519 -1.41 -6.26 1.90
C ASP A 519 -1.56 -6.91 3.28
N ASP A 520 -2.22 -6.20 4.21
CA ASP A 520 -2.44 -6.67 5.59
C ASP A 520 -3.76 -7.44 5.80
N GLY A 521 -4.51 -7.67 4.72
CA GLY A 521 -5.83 -8.31 4.68
C GLY A 521 -7.01 -7.33 4.83
N GLU A 522 -6.79 -6.14 5.40
CA GLU A 522 -7.80 -5.08 5.46
C GLU A 522 -7.51 -3.96 4.47
N ARG A 523 -6.22 -3.68 4.24
CA ARG A 523 -5.73 -2.55 3.43
C ARG A 523 -4.50 -2.95 2.64
N VAL A 524 -4.30 -2.25 1.53
CA VAL A 524 -3.06 -2.26 0.77
C VAL A 524 -2.33 -0.94 0.93
N ALA A 525 -1.00 -0.98 0.89
CA ALA A 525 -0.15 0.19 0.73
C ALA A 525 0.93 -0.11 -0.32
N GLU A 526 1.08 0.77 -1.31
CA GLU A 526 2.13 0.68 -2.34
C GLU A 526 3.19 1.76 -2.10
N LYS A 527 4.46 1.34 -2.09
CA LYS A 527 5.63 2.18 -1.84
C LYS A 527 6.58 2.06 -3.02
N ARG A 528 7.15 3.19 -3.44
CA ARG A 528 8.16 3.29 -4.50
C ARG A 528 9.48 3.73 -3.86
N VAL A 529 10.50 2.87 -3.95
CA VAL A 529 11.77 3.03 -3.23
C VAL A 529 12.93 3.07 -4.22
N ALA A 530 13.91 3.94 -3.96
CA ALA A 530 15.14 4.04 -4.76
C ALA A 530 15.76 2.66 -5.00
N ALA A 531 16.16 2.40 -6.24
CA ALA A 531 16.72 1.13 -6.64
C ALA A 531 17.87 1.36 -7.61
N LYS A 532 18.97 0.61 -7.45
CA LYS A 532 20.23 0.87 -8.15
C LYS A 532 20.31 0.05 -9.43
N ASP A 533 20.64 0.70 -10.55
CA ASP A 533 21.04 0.03 -11.78
C ASP A 533 22.50 -0.41 -11.68
N TYR A 534 22.71 -1.66 -11.29
CA TYR A 534 24.05 -2.24 -11.17
C TYR A 534 24.74 -2.52 -12.52
N GLU A 535 24.08 -2.30 -13.66
CA GLU A 535 24.72 -2.36 -14.98
C GLU A 535 25.22 -0.97 -15.44
N ASN A 536 24.78 0.11 -14.78
CA ASN A 536 25.25 1.47 -15.00
C ASN A 536 26.30 1.90 -13.95
N PRO A 537 27.60 2.02 -14.29
CA PRO A 537 28.63 2.44 -13.33
C PRO A 537 28.50 3.90 -12.88
N GLU A 538 27.76 4.73 -13.62
CA GLU A 538 27.48 6.12 -13.24
C GLU A 538 26.23 6.28 -12.39
N ASP A 539 25.42 5.24 -12.19
CA ASP A 539 24.36 5.31 -11.19
C ASP A 539 24.97 5.26 -9.78
N LYS A 540 24.96 6.41 -9.07
CA LYS A 540 25.43 6.50 -7.68
C LYS A 540 24.32 6.27 -6.65
N THR A 541 23.11 5.92 -7.06
CA THR A 541 21.98 5.60 -6.15
C THR A 541 22.41 4.61 -5.06
N PRO A 542 22.10 4.88 -3.77
CA PRO A 542 22.42 3.97 -2.68
C PRO A 542 21.84 2.56 -2.87
N SER A 543 22.66 1.56 -2.59
CA SER A 543 22.28 0.14 -2.64
C SER A 543 21.36 -0.21 -1.46
N LEU A 544 20.10 -0.54 -1.72
CA LEU A 544 19.14 -0.99 -0.70
C LEU A 544 18.79 -2.47 -0.88
N THR A 545 18.69 -3.20 0.24
CA THR A 545 18.03 -4.52 0.27
C THR A 545 16.51 -4.38 0.40
N LEU A 546 15.77 -5.45 0.11
CA LEU A 546 14.32 -5.50 0.40
C LEU A 546 14.04 -5.25 1.90
N LYS A 547 14.89 -5.78 2.80
CA LYS A 547 14.80 -5.52 4.25
C LYS A 547 14.96 -4.04 4.59
N ASP A 548 15.93 -3.34 3.99
CA ASP A 548 16.15 -1.91 4.22
C ASP A 548 15.00 -1.07 3.66
N ALA A 549 14.53 -1.41 2.46
CA ALA A 549 13.43 -0.72 1.80
C ALA A 549 12.12 -0.82 2.59
N LEU A 550 11.82 -1.97 3.20
CA LEU A 550 10.69 -2.14 4.12
C LEU A 550 10.83 -1.22 5.34
N LYS A 551 11.99 -1.20 5.99
CA LYS A 551 12.25 -0.33 7.16
C LYS A 551 12.14 1.15 6.82
N LEU A 552 12.63 1.56 5.65
CA LEU A 552 12.57 2.95 5.16
C LEU A 552 11.15 3.39 4.78
N SER A 553 10.36 2.50 4.18
CA SER A 553 9.02 2.81 3.68
C SER A 553 7.93 2.80 4.75
N TYR A 554 8.18 2.14 5.89
CA TYR A 554 7.23 1.98 6.99
C TYR A 554 7.86 2.32 8.36
N PRO A 555 8.49 3.50 8.54
CA PRO A 555 9.36 3.79 9.69
C PRO A 555 8.62 3.85 11.04
N ASP A 556 7.31 4.15 11.03
CA ASP A 556 6.46 4.14 12.23
C ASP A 556 5.78 2.77 12.46
N GLU A 557 5.70 1.91 11.44
CA GLU A 557 4.87 0.69 11.43
C GLU A 557 5.69 -0.61 11.49
N ILE A 558 6.92 -0.63 10.95
CA ILE A 558 7.85 -1.75 11.00
C ILE A 558 8.85 -1.58 12.14
N LYS A 559 9.02 -2.63 12.93
CA LYS A 559 10.06 -2.75 13.97
C LYS A 559 10.93 -3.96 13.69
N GLU A 560 12.21 -3.86 14.04
CA GLU A 560 13.14 -4.98 14.01
C GLU A 560 13.40 -5.48 15.44
N ILE A 561 13.14 -6.76 15.68
CA ILE A 561 13.29 -7.42 16.99
C ILE A 561 14.08 -8.71 16.76
N GLU A 562 15.22 -8.84 17.43
CA GLU A 562 16.18 -9.96 17.25
C GLU A 562 16.56 -10.24 15.77
N GLY A 563 16.53 -9.20 14.91
CA GLY A 563 16.85 -9.30 13.48
C GLY A 563 15.65 -9.57 12.55
N LEU A 564 14.48 -9.86 13.12
CA LEU A 564 13.22 -10.14 12.40
C LEU A 564 12.33 -8.88 12.32
N LEU A 565 11.64 -8.71 11.19
CA LEU A 565 10.74 -7.57 10.98
C LEU A 565 9.29 -7.86 11.43
N TYR A 566 8.66 -6.87 12.06
CA TYR A 566 7.27 -6.90 12.50
C TYR A 566 6.52 -5.65 12.05
N TYR A 567 5.48 -5.81 11.21
CA TYR A 567 4.55 -4.78 10.75
C TYR A 567 3.34 -4.71 11.68
N LYS A 568 3.13 -3.59 12.39
CA LYS A 568 2.01 -3.41 13.34
C LYS A 568 1.87 -4.57 14.36
N ASN A 569 3.02 -5.10 14.81
CA ASN A 569 3.17 -6.29 15.66
C ASN A 569 2.82 -7.66 15.01
N LYS A 570 2.39 -7.71 13.74
CA LYS A 570 2.37 -8.96 12.95
C LYS A 570 3.79 -9.19 12.38
N PRO A 571 4.31 -10.43 12.32
CA PRO A 571 5.58 -10.70 11.64
C PRO A 571 5.47 -10.41 10.13
N ILE A 572 6.57 -9.93 9.53
CA ILE A 572 6.68 -9.61 8.09
C ILE A 572 8.06 -10.02 7.55
N TYR A 573 8.55 -11.20 7.95
CA TYR A 573 9.76 -11.83 7.40
C TYR A 573 9.40 -13.02 6.50
N GLU A 574 10.34 -13.44 5.63
CA GLU A 574 10.13 -14.40 4.52
C GLU A 574 9.24 -15.61 4.86
N SER A 575 9.44 -16.25 6.01
CA SER A 575 8.69 -17.45 6.41
C SER A 575 7.29 -17.18 6.98
N SER A 576 7.00 -15.95 7.38
CA SER A 576 5.71 -15.54 8.00
C SER A 576 4.67 -14.99 7.02
N VAL A 577 5.03 -14.84 5.74
CA VAL A 577 4.22 -14.16 4.72
C VAL A 577 4.19 -14.94 3.41
N MET A 578 3.31 -14.56 2.49
CA MET A 578 3.46 -14.89 1.08
C MET A 578 4.00 -13.68 0.32
N THR A 579 5.13 -13.86 -0.35
CA THR A 579 5.69 -12.85 -1.25
C THR A 579 5.44 -13.27 -2.69
N TYR A 580 4.93 -12.34 -3.51
CA TYR A 580 4.61 -12.52 -4.92
C TYR A 580 5.42 -11.53 -5.76
N LEU A 581 5.99 -12.02 -6.85
CA LEU A 581 6.83 -11.28 -7.78
C LEU A 581 6.22 -11.31 -9.19
N ASP A 582 6.54 -10.32 -10.03
CA ASP A 582 6.37 -10.50 -11.48
C ASP A 582 7.47 -11.40 -12.06
N GLU A 583 7.30 -11.88 -13.29
CA GLU A 583 8.27 -12.79 -13.92
C GLU A 583 9.69 -12.22 -14.03
N ASN A 584 9.83 -10.91 -14.23
CA ASN A 584 11.14 -10.27 -14.45
C ASN A 584 11.88 -10.10 -13.13
N THR A 585 11.16 -9.73 -12.08
CA THR A 585 11.64 -9.65 -10.71
C THR A 585 12.03 -11.04 -10.21
N ALA A 586 11.23 -12.07 -10.48
CA ALA A 586 11.57 -13.46 -10.15
C ALA A 586 12.88 -13.92 -10.84
N LYS A 587 13.08 -13.57 -12.12
CA LYS A 587 14.33 -13.86 -12.87
C LYS A 587 15.53 -13.12 -12.27
N GLU A 588 15.39 -11.84 -11.91
CA GLU A 588 16.48 -11.06 -11.29
C GLU A 588 16.80 -11.53 -9.86
N VAL A 589 15.79 -11.81 -9.03
CA VAL A 589 15.93 -12.45 -7.70
C VAL A 589 16.70 -13.77 -7.81
N THR A 590 16.31 -14.64 -8.75
CA THR A 590 16.99 -15.92 -8.99
C THR A 590 18.43 -15.72 -9.46
N LYS A 591 18.71 -14.71 -10.28
CA LYS A 591 20.07 -14.34 -10.71
C LYS A 591 20.92 -13.86 -9.53
N GLN A 592 20.40 -13.01 -8.65
CA GLN A 592 21.11 -12.53 -7.46
C GLN A 592 21.43 -13.68 -6.49
N LEU A 593 20.45 -14.54 -6.20
CA LEU A 593 20.61 -15.69 -5.29
C LEU A 593 21.60 -16.75 -5.79
N ASN A 594 21.87 -16.80 -7.10
CA ASN A 594 22.86 -17.72 -7.69
C ASN A 594 24.25 -17.08 -7.86
N ASP A 595 24.40 -15.76 -7.71
CA ASP A 595 25.70 -15.09 -7.78
C ASP A 595 26.47 -15.24 -6.47
N THR A 596 27.33 -16.25 -6.39
CA THR A 596 28.15 -16.55 -5.21
C THR A 596 29.50 -15.84 -5.18
N THR A 597 29.84 -15.00 -6.18
CA THR A 597 31.20 -14.44 -6.33
C THR A 597 31.27 -12.96 -6.68
N GLY A 598 30.22 -12.41 -7.27
CA GLY A 598 30.13 -11.04 -7.77
C GLY A 598 29.50 -10.05 -6.79
N LYS A 599 28.65 -9.17 -7.33
CA LYS A 599 28.03 -8.02 -6.64
C LYS A 599 26.86 -8.41 -5.73
N PHE A 600 26.36 -9.64 -5.85
CA PHE A 600 25.26 -10.17 -5.04
C PHE A 600 25.66 -11.38 -4.17
N LYS A 601 26.97 -11.63 -3.98
CA LYS A 601 27.51 -12.74 -3.14
C LYS A 601 27.08 -12.75 -1.66
N ASP A 602 26.51 -11.64 -1.21
CA ASP A 602 25.95 -11.39 0.13
C ASP A 602 24.42 -11.61 0.18
N VAL A 603 23.77 -11.88 -0.95
CA VAL A 603 22.33 -12.17 -1.05
C VAL A 603 22.08 -13.65 -0.77
N SER A 604 21.52 -13.97 0.39
CA SER A 604 21.32 -15.36 0.85
C SER A 604 19.86 -15.72 1.17
N HIS A 605 19.01 -14.71 1.35
CA HIS A 605 17.58 -14.79 1.60
C HIS A 605 16.83 -13.80 0.70
N LEU A 606 15.51 -13.95 0.55
CA LEU A 606 14.69 -13.04 -0.27
C LEU A 606 14.78 -11.59 0.22
N TYR A 607 14.98 -11.40 1.53
CA TYR A 607 15.05 -10.10 2.18
C TYR A 607 16.43 -9.42 2.04
N ASP A 608 17.47 -10.19 1.66
CA ASP A 608 18.80 -9.67 1.33
C ASP A 608 18.88 -9.13 -0.11
N VAL A 609 17.90 -9.47 -0.97
CA VAL A 609 17.87 -9.09 -2.39
C VAL A 609 18.02 -7.59 -2.53
N LYS A 610 18.95 -7.19 -3.41
CA LYS A 610 19.24 -5.78 -3.68
C LYS A 610 18.30 -5.26 -4.75
N LEU A 611 17.65 -4.15 -4.47
CA LEU A 611 16.63 -3.59 -5.36
C LEU A 611 17.25 -3.03 -6.63
N THR A 612 16.73 -3.46 -7.78
CA THR A 612 16.99 -2.85 -9.10
C THR A 612 15.74 -2.11 -9.58
N PRO A 613 15.87 -1.07 -10.43
CA PRO A 613 14.72 -0.36 -10.96
C PRO A 613 13.70 -1.30 -11.61
N LYS A 614 12.41 -0.97 -11.46
CA LYS A 614 11.25 -1.71 -11.98
C LYS A 614 11.03 -3.11 -11.37
N MET A 615 11.76 -3.52 -10.34
CA MET A 615 11.36 -4.68 -9.53
C MET A 615 9.97 -4.46 -8.92
N ASN A 616 9.15 -5.52 -8.89
CA ASN A 616 7.78 -5.49 -8.39
C ASN A 616 7.57 -6.62 -7.38
N VAL A 617 7.27 -6.23 -6.13
CA VAL A 617 7.11 -7.13 -4.98
C VAL A 617 5.76 -6.86 -4.32
N THR A 618 4.97 -7.92 -4.08
CA THR A 618 3.76 -7.88 -3.23
C THR A 618 3.96 -8.82 -2.05
N ILE A 619 3.78 -8.32 -0.83
CA ILE A 619 3.86 -9.10 0.42
C ILE A 619 2.45 -9.16 1.02
N LYS A 620 1.84 -10.35 1.04
CA LYS A 620 0.54 -10.59 1.67
C LYS A 620 0.78 -11.24 3.04
N LEU A 621 0.30 -10.59 4.09
CA LEU A 621 0.45 -11.07 5.46
C LEU A 621 -0.48 -12.25 5.74
N SER A 622 -0.01 -13.19 6.56
CA SER A 622 -0.84 -14.26 7.10
C SER A 622 -1.93 -13.72 8.04
N ILE A 623 -3.11 -14.34 8.02
CA ILE A 623 -4.20 -14.07 8.97
C ILE A 623 -3.91 -14.76 10.31
N LEU A 624 -3.34 -15.97 10.26
CA LEU A 624 -2.93 -16.77 11.40
C LEU A 624 -1.46 -17.15 11.25
N TYR A 625 -0.71 -17.10 12.34
CA TYR A 625 0.71 -17.41 12.37
C TYR A 625 1.13 -18.04 13.71
N ASP A 626 1.99 -19.06 13.65
CA ASP A 626 2.56 -19.76 14.80
C ASP A 626 4.00 -20.19 14.50
N ASN A 627 4.93 -19.81 15.38
CA ASN A 627 6.37 -20.06 15.26
C ASN A 627 6.93 -20.86 16.45
N ALA A 628 6.09 -21.62 17.16
CA ALA A 628 6.45 -22.44 18.31
C ALA A 628 7.07 -21.70 19.53
N GLU A 629 7.30 -20.37 19.47
CA GLU A 629 8.02 -19.63 20.50
C GLU A 629 7.21 -19.47 21.79
N SER A 630 5.92 -19.17 21.67
CA SER A 630 5.00 -19.06 22.79
C SER A 630 4.43 -20.41 23.19
N ASN A 631 4.35 -20.67 24.50
CA ASN A 631 3.57 -21.80 25.02
C ASN A 631 2.05 -21.52 24.99
N ASP A 632 1.64 -20.30 24.63
CA ASP A 632 0.26 -19.97 24.35
C ASP A 632 -0.14 -20.54 22.99
N ASN A 633 -1.19 -21.38 23.02
CA ASN A 633 -1.84 -22.05 21.88
C ASN A 633 -2.60 -21.03 20.99
N SER A 634 -1.87 -20.08 20.41
CA SER A 634 -2.40 -18.82 19.85
C SER A 634 -3.38 -19.04 18.68
N ILE A 635 -3.07 -19.98 17.78
CA ILE A 635 -3.94 -20.39 16.66
C ILE A 635 -4.71 -21.68 16.96
N GLY A 636 -4.26 -22.47 17.93
CA GLY A 636 -4.82 -23.78 18.23
C GLY A 636 -3.91 -24.61 19.13
N LYS A 637 -4.36 -25.81 19.48
CA LYS A 637 -3.64 -26.74 20.36
C LYS A 637 -2.99 -27.85 19.53
N TRP A 638 -1.68 -28.00 19.67
CA TRP A 638 -0.96 -29.16 19.17
C TRP A 638 -1.16 -30.41 20.06
N THR A 639 -1.35 -31.56 19.43
CA THR A 639 -1.48 -32.89 20.06
C THR A 639 -0.41 -33.82 19.48
N ASN A 640 0.05 -34.79 20.28
CA ASN A 640 1.13 -35.73 19.93
C ASN A 640 2.40 -35.04 19.40
N THR A 641 2.70 -33.84 19.89
CA THR A 641 3.76 -32.94 19.39
C THR A 641 4.53 -32.37 20.58
N ASN A 642 5.85 -32.27 20.46
CA ASN A 642 6.73 -31.65 21.46
C ASN A 642 7.28 -30.32 20.94
N ILE A 643 7.50 -29.36 21.84
CA ILE A 643 8.29 -28.15 21.55
C ILE A 643 9.73 -28.42 21.99
N VAL A 644 10.67 -28.31 21.06
CA VAL A 644 12.11 -28.56 21.31
C VAL A 644 12.95 -27.39 20.82
N SER A 645 14.18 -27.27 21.31
CA SER A 645 15.12 -26.26 20.83
C SER A 645 15.45 -26.47 19.34
N GLY A 646 15.58 -25.37 18.60
CA GLY A 646 15.78 -25.38 17.15
C GLY A 646 15.10 -24.17 16.52
N GLY A 647 14.30 -24.38 15.47
CA GLY A 647 13.62 -23.30 14.76
C GLY A 647 14.28 -22.95 13.43
N ASN A 648 13.50 -22.36 12.54
CA ASN A 648 13.92 -21.81 11.25
C ASN A 648 14.38 -20.36 11.47
N ASN A 649 13.50 -19.54 12.03
CA ASN A 649 13.77 -18.15 12.41
C ASN A 649 13.81 -17.93 13.94
N GLY A 650 13.48 -18.95 14.73
CA GLY A 650 13.37 -18.90 16.19
C GLY A 650 14.48 -19.63 16.96
N LYS A 651 14.17 -19.92 18.23
CA LYS A 651 14.91 -20.73 19.20
C LYS A 651 14.20 -22.05 19.51
N LYS A 652 12.94 -22.20 19.10
CA LYS A 652 12.08 -23.39 19.25
C LYS A 652 11.55 -23.87 17.90
N GLN A 653 11.10 -25.11 17.88
CA GLN A 653 10.41 -25.77 16.75
C GLN A 653 9.44 -26.81 17.32
N TYR A 654 8.40 -27.13 16.57
CA TYR A 654 7.60 -28.33 16.83
C TYR A 654 8.34 -29.58 16.35
N SER A 655 8.08 -30.71 17.01
CA SER A 655 8.62 -32.00 16.62
C SER A 655 7.69 -33.15 16.96
N SER A 656 7.65 -34.16 16.10
CA SER A 656 6.99 -35.44 16.39
C SER A 656 7.49 -36.56 15.50
N ASN A 657 7.48 -37.78 16.04
CA ASN A 657 7.54 -39.04 15.30
C ASN A 657 6.19 -39.78 15.34
N ASN A 658 5.12 -39.18 15.88
CA ASN A 658 3.82 -39.83 16.04
C ASN A 658 2.97 -39.66 14.75
N PRO A 659 2.31 -40.72 14.25
CA PRO A 659 1.52 -40.65 13.00
C PRO A 659 0.24 -39.81 13.14
N ASP A 660 -0.23 -39.55 14.36
CA ASP A 660 -1.42 -38.77 14.68
C ASP A 660 -1.07 -37.37 15.24
N ALA A 661 0.09 -36.82 14.89
CA ALA A 661 0.46 -35.44 15.24
C ALA A 661 -0.45 -34.44 14.53
N ASN A 662 -1.06 -33.53 15.29
CA ASN A 662 -2.03 -32.58 14.74
C ASN A 662 -2.10 -31.26 15.50
N LEU A 663 -2.49 -30.21 14.78
CA LEU A 663 -2.97 -28.94 15.32
C LEU A 663 -4.50 -28.90 15.19
N THR A 664 -5.20 -28.81 16.31
CA THR A 664 -6.63 -28.46 16.33
C THR A 664 -6.77 -26.94 16.47
N LEU A 665 -7.35 -26.25 15.49
CA LEU A 665 -7.55 -24.80 15.55
C LEU A 665 -8.53 -24.42 16.67
N ASN A 666 -8.29 -23.29 17.33
CA ASN A 666 -9.21 -22.74 18.33
C ASN A 666 -10.34 -21.93 17.65
N THR A 667 -11.43 -21.64 18.38
CA THR A 667 -12.59 -20.92 17.83
C THR A 667 -12.21 -19.54 17.27
N ASP A 668 -11.41 -18.75 18.01
CA ASP A 668 -10.93 -17.43 17.58
C ASP A 668 -10.12 -17.47 16.27
N ALA A 669 -9.42 -18.58 16.00
CA ALA A 669 -8.69 -18.79 14.76
C ALA A 669 -9.65 -19.14 13.61
N GLN A 670 -10.59 -20.06 13.85
CA GLN A 670 -11.62 -20.43 12.87
C GLN A 670 -12.52 -19.24 12.48
N GLU A 671 -12.89 -18.38 13.43
CA GLU A 671 -13.70 -17.18 13.18
C GLU A 671 -12.99 -16.12 12.33
N LYS A 672 -11.65 -16.08 12.34
CA LYS A 672 -10.85 -15.21 11.45
C LYS A 672 -10.75 -15.75 10.02
N LEU A 673 -11.02 -17.04 9.80
CA LEU A 673 -11.03 -17.65 8.47
C LEU A 673 -12.42 -17.47 7.83
N ASN A 674 -12.56 -16.40 7.06
CA ASN A 674 -13.71 -16.14 6.20
C ASN A 674 -14.10 -17.39 5.39
N LYS A 675 -15.41 -17.69 5.42
CA LYS A 675 -15.98 -18.88 4.78
C LYS A 675 -16.13 -18.67 3.27
N ASN A 676 -16.08 -19.77 2.54
CA ASN A 676 -16.10 -19.86 1.07
C ASN A 676 -14.91 -19.14 0.41
N ARG A 677 -13.72 -19.22 1.02
CA ARG A 677 -12.46 -18.67 0.51
C ARG A 677 -11.34 -19.71 0.47
N ASP A 678 -10.40 -19.49 -0.42
CA ASP A 678 -9.18 -20.26 -0.59
C ASP A 678 -8.06 -19.70 0.29
N TYR A 679 -7.35 -20.60 0.96
CA TYR A 679 -6.22 -20.27 1.82
C TYR A 679 -4.98 -21.09 1.42
N TYR A 680 -3.81 -20.45 1.44
CA TYR A 680 -2.55 -21.18 1.55
C TYR A 680 -2.22 -21.42 3.02
N ILE A 681 -2.03 -22.69 3.35
CA ILE A 681 -1.47 -23.16 4.61
C ILE A 681 -0.01 -23.49 4.33
N SER A 682 0.89 -22.70 4.91
CA SER A 682 2.34 -22.81 4.69
C SER A 682 3.05 -23.28 5.96
N LEU A 683 4.06 -24.14 5.82
CA LEU A 683 4.89 -24.63 6.93
C LEU A 683 6.35 -24.78 6.47
N TYR A 684 7.31 -24.53 7.35
CA TYR A 684 8.71 -24.88 7.12
C TYR A 684 9.02 -26.22 7.79
N MET A 685 9.44 -27.23 7.01
CA MET A 685 9.67 -28.59 7.52
C MET A 685 11.06 -29.13 7.23
N LYS A 686 11.59 -29.93 8.16
CA LYS A 686 12.80 -30.78 8.01
C LYS A 686 12.62 -32.09 8.80
N SER A 687 13.56 -33.01 8.68
CA SER A 687 13.51 -34.32 9.34
C SER A 687 14.89 -34.80 9.81
N GLU A 688 14.97 -35.89 10.57
CA GLU A 688 16.27 -36.49 10.93
C GLU A 688 16.95 -37.23 9.77
N LYS A 689 16.16 -37.65 8.78
CA LYS A 689 16.56 -38.37 7.56
C LYS A 689 15.61 -37.97 6.43
N ASN A 690 16.09 -37.92 5.20
CA ASN A 690 15.26 -37.67 4.02
C ASN A 690 14.10 -38.67 3.99
N THR A 691 12.86 -38.18 3.96
CA THR A 691 11.64 -39.00 4.08
C THR A 691 10.48 -38.37 3.32
N GLN A 692 9.36 -39.09 3.25
CA GLN A 692 8.07 -38.52 2.89
C GLN A 692 7.18 -38.44 4.13
N CYS A 693 6.35 -37.40 4.20
CA CYS A 693 5.24 -37.32 5.14
C CYS A 693 3.95 -36.93 4.40
N GLU A 694 2.83 -37.19 5.05
CA GLU A 694 1.49 -36.87 4.56
C GLU A 694 0.92 -35.74 5.42
N ILE A 695 0.58 -34.62 4.80
CA ILE A 695 -0.06 -33.49 5.48
C ILE A 695 -1.52 -33.46 5.01
N THR A 696 -2.45 -33.56 5.96
CA THR A 696 -3.88 -33.44 5.70
C THR A 696 -4.41 -32.18 6.36
N ILE A 697 -5.16 -31.40 5.59
CA ILE A 697 -5.96 -30.28 6.10
C ILE A 697 -7.39 -30.80 6.23
N ASP A 698 -7.92 -30.77 7.44
CA ASP A 698 -9.24 -31.30 7.75
C ASP A 698 -10.24 -30.17 8.00
N GLY A 699 -11.48 -30.40 7.57
CA GLY A 699 -12.61 -29.61 8.01
C GLY A 699 -13.28 -30.22 9.25
N GLU A 700 -14.40 -29.66 9.69
CA GLU A 700 -15.17 -30.18 10.84
C GLU A 700 -15.78 -31.57 10.60
N ILE A 701 -15.99 -31.97 9.34
CA ILE A 701 -16.74 -33.17 8.93
C ILE A 701 -15.88 -34.15 8.15
N TYR A 702 -15.01 -33.67 7.26
CA TYR A 702 -14.17 -34.50 6.40
C TYR A 702 -12.85 -33.81 5.98
N PRO A 703 -11.82 -34.59 5.56
CA PRO A 703 -10.59 -34.06 4.98
C PRO A 703 -10.86 -33.16 3.77
N ILE A 704 -10.29 -31.95 3.77
CA ILE A 704 -10.39 -30.99 2.66
C ILE A 704 -9.34 -31.34 1.61
N THR A 705 -8.09 -31.55 2.02
CA THR A 705 -6.99 -31.88 1.10
C THR A 705 -5.89 -32.66 1.80
N THR A 706 -5.22 -33.54 1.07
CA THR A 706 -4.08 -34.34 1.54
C THR A 706 -2.93 -34.22 0.55
N LYS A 707 -1.72 -33.96 1.06
CA LYS A 707 -0.50 -33.81 0.25
C LYS A 707 0.62 -34.67 0.83
N THR A 708 1.13 -35.59 0.03
CA THR A 708 2.41 -36.25 0.30
C THR A 708 3.56 -35.32 -0.13
N VAL A 709 4.51 -35.08 0.77
CA VAL A 709 5.61 -34.14 0.57
C VAL A 709 6.95 -34.79 0.89
N ASN A 710 8.00 -34.45 0.12
CA ASN A 710 9.37 -34.86 0.43
C ASN A 710 9.97 -33.87 1.44
N VAL A 711 10.47 -34.39 2.56
CA VAL A 711 11.10 -33.62 3.64
C VAL A 711 12.58 -34.00 3.73
N ASN A 712 13.45 -32.98 3.77
CA ASN A 712 14.90 -33.14 3.75
C ASN A 712 15.49 -33.09 5.16
N LYS A 713 16.66 -33.71 5.31
CA LYS A 713 17.41 -33.70 6.57
C LYS A 713 18.05 -32.35 6.89
N ASP A 714 18.76 -31.78 5.91
CA ASP A 714 19.85 -30.84 6.23
C ASP A 714 19.39 -29.37 6.36
N ASN A 715 18.28 -28.99 5.74
CA ASN A 715 17.71 -27.63 5.79
C ASN A 715 16.17 -27.70 5.82
N TYR A 716 15.54 -26.67 6.38
CA TYR A 716 14.10 -26.48 6.21
C TYR A 716 13.74 -26.27 4.75
N LYS A 717 12.58 -26.81 4.38
CA LYS A 717 11.90 -26.52 3.13
C LYS A 717 10.51 -25.99 3.43
N ARG A 718 10.14 -24.86 2.81
CA ARG A 718 8.75 -24.40 2.81
C ARG A 718 7.87 -25.31 1.98
N LEU A 719 6.67 -25.54 2.48
CA LEU A 719 5.58 -26.26 1.83
C LEU A 719 4.36 -25.36 1.87
N ASP A 720 3.68 -25.19 0.73
CA ASP A 720 2.46 -24.38 0.61
C ASP A 720 1.33 -25.27 0.10
N ILE A 721 0.23 -25.36 0.87
CA ILE A 721 -0.93 -26.22 0.57
C ILE A 721 -2.17 -25.34 0.43
N ILE A 722 -2.82 -25.37 -0.72
CA ILE A 722 -4.11 -24.69 -0.92
C ILE A 722 -5.25 -25.50 -0.30
N ALA A 723 -6.12 -24.84 0.46
CA ALA A 723 -7.27 -25.43 1.15
C ALA A 723 -8.54 -24.58 0.97
N HIS A 724 -9.65 -25.26 0.63
CA HIS A 724 -10.95 -24.65 0.35
C HIS A 724 -11.79 -24.55 1.64
N ASN A 725 -11.89 -23.36 2.25
CA ASN A 725 -12.61 -23.16 3.51
C ASN A 725 -14.13 -23.01 3.31
N ILE A 726 -14.79 -24.07 2.81
CA ILE A 726 -16.24 -24.06 2.52
C ILE A 726 -17.09 -23.98 3.80
N LYS A 727 -18.18 -23.20 3.77
CA LYS A 727 -19.06 -22.97 4.93
C LYS A 727 -19.66 -24.25 5.53
N SER A 728 -19.83 -25.30 4.73
CA SER A 728 -20.36 -26.60 5.15
C SER A 728 -19.34 -27.53 5.80
N ASN A 729 -18.04 -27.26 5.65
CA ASN A 729 -16.92 -28.03 6.20
C ASN A 729 -15.73 -27.08 6.42
N PRO A 730 -15.82 -26.13 7.36
CA PRO A 730 -14.77 -25.14 7.57
C PRO A 730 -13.51 -25.80 8.14
N ILE A 731 -12.33 -25.22 7.85
CA ILE A 731 -11.03 -25.73 8.28
C ILE A 731 -10.99 -25.86 9.80
N SER A 732 -10.74 -27.07 10.30
CA SER A 732 -10.75 -27.42 11.72
C SER A 732 -9.35 -27.72 12.26
N SER A 733 -8.52 -28.40 11.47
CA SER A 733 -7.24 -28.96 11.94
C SER A 733 -6.24 -29.26 10.81
N ILE A 734 -4.98 -29.42 11.20
CA ILE A 734 -3.86 -29.80 10.33
C ILE A 734 -3.22 -31.05 10.93
N HIS A 735 -3.28 -32.18 10.22
CA HIS A 735 -2.61 -33.42 10.59
C HIS A 735 -1.28 -33.55 9.84
N ILE A 736 -0.21 -33.89 10.56
CA ILE A 736 1.13 -34.13 10.01
C ILE A 736 1.49 -35.58 10.32
N LYS A 737 1.26 -36.46 9.35
CA LYS A 737 1.43 -37.90 9.48
C LYS A 737 2.79 -38.33 8.99
N THR A 738 3.58 -38.85 9.92
CA THR A 738 4.92 -39.42 9.69
C THR A 738 4.91 -40.95 9.89
N ASN A 739 6.08 -41.57 9.76
CA ASN A 739 6.30 -42.91 10.29
C ASN A 739 6.90 -42.84 11.70
N ASP A 740 6.59 -43.86 12.52
CA ASP A 740 6.97 -43.96 13.93
C ASP A 740 8.50 -43.93 14.19
N GLU A 741 9.29 -44.13 13.13
CA GLU A 741 10.75 -44.29 13.15
C GLU A 741 11.55 -43.01 12.81
N ILE A 742 10.90 -41.94 12.33
CA ILE A 742 11.58 -40.70 11.91
C ILE A 742 10.90 -39.48 12.55
N THR A 743 11.67 -38.72 13.32
CA THR A 743 11.21 -37.43 13.85
C THR A 743 11.18 -36.39 12.73
N LEU A 744 10.02 -35.77 12.56
CA LEU A 744 9.86 -34.54 11.79
C LEU A 744 9.99 -33.33 12.71
N PHE A 745 10.46 -32.22 12.14
CA PHE A 745 10.49 -30.91 12.77
C PHE A 745 9.80 -29.90 11.86
N TRP A 746 8.99 -29.02 12.44
CA TRP A 746 8.34 -27.96 11.70
C TRP A 746 8.24 -26.66 12.50
N ASP A 747 8.16 -25.56 11.77
CA ASP A 747 8.17 -24.19 12.28
C ASP A 747 7.45 -23.26 11.29
N ASP A 748 7.24 -22.00 11.70
CA ASP A 748 6.67 -20.91 10.90
C ASP A 748 5.37 -21.31 10.14
N ILE A 749 4.38 -21.83 10.86
CA ILE A 749 3.06 -22.16 10.30
C ILE A 749 2.31 -20.86 10.02
N SER A 750 1.90 -20.65 8.77
CA SER A 750 1.14 -19.47 8.32
C SER A 750 -0.11 -19.87 7.55
N ILE A 751 -1.22 -19.16 7.78
CA ILE A 751 -2.46 -19.30 6.99
C ILE A 751 -2.77 -17.96 6.32
N THR A 752 -2.70 -17.92 4.99
CA THR A 752 -2.78 -16.70 4.18
C THR A 752 -3.95 -16.78 3.20
N ASP A 753 -4.75 -15.72 3.13
CA ASP A 753 -5.90 -15.61 2.22
C ASP A 753 -5.46 -15.53 0.75
N VAL A 754 -6.24 -16.12 -0.16
CA VAL A 754 -6.05 -16.02 -1.61
C VAL A 754 -7.20 -15.25 -2.25
N ALA A 755 -8.36 -15.89 -2.35
CA ALA A 755 -9.52 -15.46 -3.13
C ALA A 755 -10.81 -16.13 -2.62
N SER A 756 -11.97 -15.68 -3.08
CA SER A 756 -13.24 -16.41 -2.96
C SER A 756 -13.21 -17.68 -3.83
N ILE A 757 -13.75 -18.78 -3.32
CA ILE A 757 -13.81 -20.06 -4.04
C ILE A 757 -14.58 -19.88 -5.35
N LYS A 758 -13.94 -20.17 -6.48
CA LYS A 758 -14.61 -20.36 -7.77
C LYS A 758 -15.22 -21.78 -7.78
N PRO A 759 -16.55 -21.96 -7.87
CA PRO A 759 -17.16 -23.30 -7.79
C PRO A 759 -16.68 -24.28 -8.88
N GLU A 760 -16.21 -23.76 -10.02
CA GLU A 760 -15.58 -24.51 -11.11
C GLU A 760 -14.21 -25.12 -10.76
N ASN A 761 -13.55 -24.65 -9.69
CA ASN A 761 -12.29 -25.21 -9.19
C ASN A 761 -12.49 -26.41 -8.22
N LEU A 762 -13.71 -26.62 -7.70
CA LEU A 762 -14.00 -27.71 -6.76
C LEU A 762 -14.01 -29.07 -7.48
N THR A 763 -13.41 -30.08 -6.86
CA THR A 763 -13.42 -31.45 -7.39
C THR A 763 -14.80 -32.09 -7.29
N ASP A 764 -15.06 -33.09 -8.13
CA ASP A 764 -16.27 -33.93 -8.05
C ASP A 764 -16.48 -34.56 -6.66
N SER A 765 -15.40 -34.78 -5.89
CA SER A 765 -15.47 -35.33 -4.54
C SER A 765 -16.01 -34.29 -3.55
N GLU A 766 -15.45 -33.08 -3.56
CA GLU A 766 -15.89 -31.96 -2.70
C GLU A 766 -17.32 -31.56 -3.02
N ILE A 767 -17.67 -31.50 -4.32
CA ILE A 767 -19.05 -31.27 -4.76
C ILE A 767 -19.98 -32.34 -4.18
N LYS A 768 -19.68 -33.64 -4.31
CA LYS A 768 -20.49 -34.71 -3.69
C LYS A 768 -20.58 -34.59 -2.17
N GLN A 769 -19.49 -34.20 -1.51
CA GLN A 769 -19.48 -34.05 -0.06
C GLN A 769 -20.36 -32.88 0.42
N ILE A 770 -20.54 -31.81 -0.36
CA ILE A 770 -21.53 -30.75 -0.08
C ILE A 770 -22.96 -31.34 -0.05
N TYR A 771 -23.30 -32.25 -0.96
CA TYR A 771 -24.61 -32.95 -0.98
C TYR A 771 -24.73 -34.08 0.07
N SER A 772 -23.66 -34.42 0.80
CA SER A 772 -23.71 -35.51 1.80
C SER A 772 -24.65 -35.19 2.98
N ARG A 773 -24.88 -33.91 3.28
CA ARG A 773 -25.83 -33.46 4.30
C ARG A 773 -27.20 -33.21 3.65
N TYR A 774 -28.05 -34.23 3.72
CA TYR A 774 -29.40 -34.20 3.15
C TYR A 774 -30.48 -34.55 4.18
N GLY A 775 -31.69 -34.05 3.95
CA GLY A 775 -32.92 -34.55 4.57
C GLY A 775 -33.74 -35.33 3.56
N ILE A 776 -34.36 -36.43 3.98
CA ILE A 776 -35.39 -37.15 3.20
C ILE A 776 -36.65 -37.22 4.05
N LYS A 777 -37.80 -36.86 3.48
CA LYS A 777 -39.11 -37.09 4.07
C LYS A 777 -39.66 -38.42 3.55
N LEU A 778 -39.82 -39.38 4.44
CA LEU A 778 -40.51 -40.65 4.21
C LEU A 778 -41.93 -40.58 4.78
N GLU A 779 -42.87 -41.30 4.16
CA GLU A 779 -44.27 -41.37 4.59
C GLU A 779 -44.84 -42.77 4.28
N ASP A 780 -45.47 -43.41 5.25
CA ASP A 780 -46.06 -44.75 5.09
C ASP A 780 -47.17 -44.76 4.04
N GLY A 781 -47.22 -45.80 3.21
CA GLY A 781 -48.27 -45.93 2.20
C GLY A 781 -48.41 -47.31 1.57
N ILE A 782 -49.25 -47.35 0.54
CA ILE A 782 -49.59 -48.56 -0.20
C ILE A 782 -49.43 -48.27 -1.69
N LEU A 783 -48.60 -49.06 -2.38
CA LEU A 783 -48.49 -49.06 -3.83
C LEU A 783 -49.25 -50.25 -4.43
N ILE A 784 -50.06 -49.99 -5.45
CA ILE A 784 -50.70 -51.06 -6.25
C ILE A 784 -49.95 -51.17 -7.58
N ASP A 785 -49.38 -52.34 -7.86
CA ASP A 785 -48.61 -52.58 -9.08
C ASP A 785 -49.50 -52.79 -10.32
N LYS A 786 -48.87 -52.87 -11.51
CA LYS A 786 -49.57 -53.03 -12.80
C LYS A 786 -50.32 -54.36 -12.96
N LYS A 787 -50.13 -55.33 -12.06
CA LYS A 787 -50.81 -56.63 -12.00
C LYS A 787 -51.88 -56.66 -10.89
N GLY A 788 -52.05 -55.58 -10.12
CA GLY A 788 -52.97 -55.50 -8.99
C GLY A 788 -52.40 -56.00 -7.66
N GLY A 789 -51.09 -56.26 -7.58
CA GLY A 789 -50.42 -56.60 -6.32
C GLY A 789 -50.38 -55.40 -5.37
N ILE A 790 -50.67 -55.64 -4.09
CA ILE A 790 -50.68 -54.62 -3.04
C ILE A 790 -49.37 -54.71 -2.27
N HIS A 791 -48.60 -53.62 -2.25
CA HIS A 791 -47.30 -53.51 -1.59
C HIS A 791 -47.37 -52.45 -0.49
N TYR A 792 -46.87 -52.77 0.70
CA TYR A 792 -46.80 -51.86 1.84
C TYR A 792 -45.35 -51.40 2.00
N GLY A 793 -45.13 -50.10 2.15
CA GLY A 793 -43.80 -49.53 2.28
C GLY A 793 -43.87 -48.03 2.56
N GLU A 794 -42.72 -47.37 2.53
CA GLU A 794 -42.67 -45.91 2.64
C GLU A 794 -42.62 -45.28 1.25
N PHE A 795 -42.84 -43.98 1.16
CA PHE A 795 -42.58 -43.22 -0.04
C PHE A 795 -41.64 -42.04 0.25
N ILE A 796 -40.69 -41.81 -0.65
CA ILE A 796 -39.83 -40.63 -0.69
C ILE A 796 -40.68 -39.47 -1.24
N ASN A 797 -41.09 -38.58 -0.34
CA ASN A 797 -41.94 -37.42 -0.65
C ASN A 797 -41.12 -36.17 -0.92
N GLU A 798 -40.04 -35.96 -0.16
CA GLU A 798 -39.14 -34.82 -0.31
C GLU A 798 -37.68 -35.26 -0.13
N ALA A 799 -36.76 -34.67 -0.89
CA ALA A 799 -35.33 -34.61 -0.52
C ALA A 799 -34.87 -33.16 -0.46
N SER A 800 -34.02 -32.83 0.51
CA SER A 800 -33.48 -31.50 0.72
C SER A 800 -31.98 -31.53 0.92
N PHE A 801 -31.27 -30.54 0.36
CA PHE A 801 -29.80 -30.44 0.39
C PHE A 801 -29.39 -29.01 0.65
N ASN A 802 -28.38 -28.76 1.48
CA ASN A 802 -27.80 -27.42 1.59
C ASN A 802 -26.65 -27.28 0.59
N ILE A 803 -26.78 -26.34 -0.35
CA ILE A 803 -25.91 -26.19 -1.51
C ILE A 803 -25.33 -24.77 -1.62
N GLU A 804 -25.27 -24.01 -0.52
CA GLU A 804 -24.91 -22.59 -0.51
C GLU A 804 -23.67 -22.20 -1.37
N PRO A 805 -22.50 -22.90 -1.33
CA PRO A 805 -21.36 -22.57 -2.20
C PRO A 805 -21.59 -22.90 -3.70
N LEU A 806 -22.62 -23.66 -4.04
CA LEU A 806 -22.95 -24.11 -5.40
C LEU A 806 -24.26 -23.51 -5.94
N GLN A 807 -24.94 -22.64 -5.17
CA GLN A 807 -26.33 -22.21 -5.44
C GLN A 807 -26.53 -21.50 -6.79
N ASN A 808 -25.51 -20.80 -7.29
CA ASN A 808 -25.52 -20.15 -8.61
C ASN A 808 -24.77 -20.97 -9.67
N TYR A 809 -24.07 -22.05 -9.26
CA TYR A 809 -23.24 -22.88 -10.11
C TYR A 809 -24.01 -24.08 -10.66
N VAL A 810 -24.85 -24.70 -9.83
CA VAL A 810 -25.76 -25.78 -10.22
C VAL A 810 -27.12 -25.18 -10.58
N THR A 811 -27.43 -25.19 -11.88
CA THR A 811 -28.63 -24.56 -12.42
C THR A 811 -29.79 -25.55 -12.58
N LYS A 812 -29.50 -26.85 -12.74
CA LYS A 812 -30.53 -27.89 -12.92
C LYS A 812 -30.17 -29.18 -12.20
N TYR A 813 -31.18 -30.03 -12.03
CA TYR A 813 -31.08 -31.34 -11.40
C TYR A 813 -31.86 -32.37 -12.19
N LYS A 814 -31.17 -33.41 -12.63
CA LYS A 814 -31.80 -34.55 -13.28
C LYS A 814 -32.07 -35.62 -12.24
N VAL A 815 -33.34 -35.92 -12.03
CA VAL A 815 -33.83 -36.92 -11.08
C VAL A 815 -34.15 -38.18 -11.87
N THR A 816 -33.47 -39.29 -11.56
CA THR A 816 -33.81 -40.60 -12.12
C THR A 816 -34.15 -41.59 -11.01
N TYR A 817 -35.31 -42.23 -11.13
CA TYR A 817 -35.75 -43.30 -10.25
C TYR A 817 -36.28 -44.46 -11.10
N SER A 818 -35.97 -45.70 -10.73
CA SER A 818 -36.56 -46.90 -11.32
C SER A 818 -36.78 -47.97 -10.25
N SER A 819 -37.93 -48.63 -10.26
CA SER A 819 -38.22 -49.81 -9.42
C SER A 819 -38.78 -50.98 -10.21
N GLU A 820 -38.63 -52.20 -9.67
CA GLU A 820 -39.14 -53.43 -10.29
C GLU A 820 -40.68 -53.50 -10.36
N LEU A 821 -41.37 -52.74 -9.50
CA LEU A 821 -42.82 -52.53 -9.59
C LEU A 821 -43.23 -51.62 -10.77
N GLY A 822 -42.24 -51.07 -11.47
CA GLY A 822 -42.42 -50.38 -12.75
C GLY A 822 -42.72 -48.89 -12.65
N GLN A 823 -42.51 -48.26 -11.48
CA GLN A 823 -42.43 -46.81 -11.35
C GLN A 823 -41.06 -46.36 -11.90
N ASN A 824 -41.09 -45.47 -12.90
CA ASN A 824 -39.89 -44.94 -13.54
C ASN A 824 -40.05 -43.43 -13.70
N VAL A 825 -39.04 -42.68 -13.28
CA VAL A 825 -38.96 -41.21 -13.38
C VAL A 825 -37.61 -40.88 -13.99
N SER A 826 -37.61 -39.95 -14.95
CA SER A 826 -36.42 -39.35 -15.54
C SER A 826 -36.79 -37.92 -15.94
N ASP A 827 -36.70 -37.00 -14.99
CA ASP A 827 -37.12 -35.60 -15.18
C ASP A 827 -35.97 -34.63 -14.87
N THR A 828 -35.98 -33.44 -15.48
CA THR A 828 -34.98 -32.40 -15.26
C THR A 828 -35.64 -31.18 -14.65
N LEU A 829 -35.24 -30.86 -13.42
CA LEU A 829 -35.75 -29.75 -12.63
C LEU A 829 -34.78 -28.58 -12.69
N GLU A 830 -35.25 -27.41 -13.09
CA GLU A 830 -34.53 -26.16 -12.86
C GLU A 830 -34.40 -25.90 -11.34
N SER A 831 -33.35 -25.21 -10.90
CA SER A 831 -33.08 -24.95 -9.47
C SER A 831 -33.95 -23.84 -8.85
N ASP A 832 -35.16 -23.59 -9.39
CA ASP A 832 -35.97 -22.37 -9.21
C ASP A 832 -36.23 -21.95 -7.74
N LYS A 833 -36.20 -22.90 -6.80
CA LYS A 833 -36.44 -22.66 -5.36
C LYS A 833 -35.26 -23.12 -4.50
N ILE A 834 -34.26 -22.24 -4.40
CA ILE A 834 -33.28 -22.25 -3.31
C ILE A 834 -33.80 -21.32 -2.21
N TYR A 835 -33.82 -21.80 -0.98
CA TYR A 835 -34.24 -21.06 0.20
C TYR A 835 -33.10 -20.16 0.71
N LYS A 836 -33.42 -19.15 1.54
CA LYS A 836 -32.45 -18.14 2.01
C LYS A 836 -31.25 -18.70 2.79
N ASP A 837 -31.34 -19.93 3.26
CA ASP A 837 -30.29 -20.67 3.97
C ASP A 837 -29.40 -21.50 3.03
N GLY A 838 -29.59 -21.40 1.70
CA GLY A 838 -28.89 -22.21 0.70
C GLY A 838 -29.49 -23.61 0.52
N THR A 839 -30.61 -23.94 1.16
CA THR A 839 -31.27 -25.24 1.02
C THR A 839 -32.05 -25.30 -0.29
N ILE A 840 -31.91 -26.38 -1.07
CA ILE A 840 -32.84 -26.75 -2.15
C ILE A 840 -33.75 -27.89 -1.67
N LYS A 841 -35.01 -27.90 -2.12
CA LYS A 841 -35.99 -28.97 -1.86
C LYS A 841 -36.55 -29.53 -3.17
N PHE A 842 -36.53 -30.84 -3.30
CA PHE A 842 -37.17 -31.60 -4.37
C PHE A 842 -38.43 -32.25 -3.84
N ASP A 843 -39.58 -31.76 -4.30
CA ASP A 843 -40.87 -32.41 -4.08
C ASP A 843 -41.07 -33.51 -5.13
N PHE A 844 -41.26 -34.74 -4.65
CA PHE A 844 -41.46 -35.92 -5.48
C PHE A 844 -42.92 -36.41 -5.49
N THR A 845 -43.81 -35.83 -4.69
CA THR A 845 -45.23 -36.23 -4.62
C THR A 845 -45.87 -36.25 -6.02
N LYS A 846 -45.56 -35.22 -6.82
CA LYS A 846 -45.95 -35.04 -8.23
C LYS A 846 -45.57 -36.19 -9.19
N TYR A 847 -44.74 -37.16 -8.79
CA TYR A 847 -44.30 -38.28 -9.65
C TYR A 847 -45.07 -39.59 -9.43
N SER A 848 -46.14 -39.58 -8.63
CA SER A 848 -47.07 -40.71 -8.56
C SER A 848 -48.54 -40.27 -8.67
N LYS A 849 -49.39 -41.18 -9.16
CA LYS A 849 -50.79 -40.89 -9.51
C LYS A 849 -51.68 -40.47 -8.33
N ASN A 850 -51.23 -40.72 -7.11
CA ASN A 850 -51.95 -40.45 -5.87
C ASN A 850 -51.28 -39.34 -5.04
N GLU A 851 -50.33 -38.59 -5.62
CA GLU A 851 -49.49 -37.61 -4.91
C GLU A 851 -48.67 -38.21 -3.74
N GLN A 852 -48.43 -39.52 -3.78
CA GLN A 852 -47.79 -40.29 -2.73
C GLN A 852 -46.25 -40.33 -2.82
N GLY A 853 -45.59 -39.74 -3.83
CA GLY A 853 -44.12 -39.77 -3.94
C GLY A 853 -43.51 -40.96 -4.70
N LEU A 854 -42.23 -41.24 -4.47
CA LEU A 854 -41.49 -42.39 -5.05
C LEU A 854 -41.49 -43.55 -4.06
N PHE A 855 -41.95 -44.74 -4.45
CA PHE A 855 -42.08 -45.86 -3.54
C PHE A 855 -40.72 -46.38 -3.04
N TYR A 856 -40.67 -46.84 -1.80
CA TYR A 856 -39.46 -47.32 -1.14
C TYR A 856 -39.82 -48.53 -0.28
N ASP A 857 -39.14 -49.64 -0.54
CA ASP A 857 -39.19 -50.84 0.29
C ASP A 857 -37.78 -51.45 0.34
N SER A 858 -37.38 -51.89 1.53
CA SER A 858 -36.15 -52.65 1.78
C SER A 858 -36.17 -54.06 1.17
N GLY A 859 -37.34 -54.61 0.87
CA GLY A 859 -37.52 -55.94 0.28
C GLY A 859 -37.54 -55.96 -1.26
N LEU A 860 -37.46 -54.80 -1.93
CA LEU A 860 -37.62 -54.67 -3.38
C LEU A 860 -36.46 -53.95 -4.06
N ASN A 861 -36.29 -54.21 -5.35
CA ASN A 861 -35.22 -53.63 -6.16
C ASN A 861 -35.60 -52.27 -6.75
N TRP A 862 -34.77 -51.27 -6.44
CA TRP A 862 -34.91 -49.89 -6.90
C TRP A 862 -33.56 -49.16 -6.98
N ASP A 863 -33.50 -48.14 -7.83
CA ASP A 863 -32.33 -47.30 -8.06
C ASP A 863 -32.77 -45.84 -8.14
N PHE A 864 -32.24 -44.98 -7.28
CA PHE A 864 -32.63 -43.57 -7.14
C PHE A 864 -31.39 -42.67 -7.14
N LYS A 865 -31.34 -41.76 -8.11
CA LYS A 865 -30.22 -40.83 -8.33
C LYS A 865 -30.70 -39.41 -8.55
N ILE A 866 -29.89 -38.47 -8.07
CA ILE A 866 -29.97 -37.06 -8.44
C ILE A 866 -28.61 -36.67 -9.01
N ASN A 867 -28.63 -36.16 -10.24
CA ASN A 867 -27.45 -35.60 -10.89
C ASN A 867 -27.60 -34.08 -10.93
N ALA A 868 -26.61 -33.37 -10.38
CA ALA A 868 -26.47 -31.93 -10.52
C ALA A 868 -25.99 -31.61 -11.94
N ILE A 869 -26.55 -30.56 -12.55
CA ILE A 869 -26.12 -30.01 -13.83
C ILE A 869 -25.68 -28.57 -13.59
N THR A 870 -24.42 -28.29 -13.87
CA THR A 870 -23.79 -26.98 -13.67
C THR A 870 -24.05 -26.03 -14.84
N TYR A 871 -23.79 -24.73 -14.66
CA TYR A 871 -24.05 -23.69 -15.68
C TYR A 871 -23.22 -23.88 -16.97
N ASP A 872 -22.07 -24.53 -16.89
CA ASP A 872 -21.22 -24.94 -18.02
C ASP A 872 -21.68 -26.27 -18.68
N GLY A 873 -22.70 -26.93 -18.14
CA GLY A 873 -23.34 -28.13 -18.70
C GLY A 873 -22.79 -29.47 -18.19
N LYS A 874 -21.90 -29.49 -17.20
CA LYS A 874 -21.37 -30.75 -16.62
C LYS A 874 -22.44 -31.44 -15.75
N GLU A 875 -22.81 -32.66 -16.11
CA GLU A 875 -23.71 -33.53 -15.33
C GLU A 875 -22.89 -34.39 -14.34
N MET A 876 -23.16 -34.27 -13.04
CA MET A 876 -22.47 -35.00 -11.97
C MET A 876 -23.47 -35.71 -11.06
N ASN A 877 -23.28 -37.01 -10.81
CA ASN A 877 -24.07 -37.69 -9.78
C ASN A 877 -23.67 -37.19 -8.38
N VAL A 878 -24.62 -36.57 -7.66
CA VAL A 878 -24.41 -35.99 -6.33
C VAL A 878 -25.16 -36.74 -5.23
N PHE A 879 -26.16 -37.54 -5.61
CA PHE A 879 -26.87 -38.42 -4.70
C PHE A 879 -27.19 -39.73 -5.42
N HIS A 880 -26.96 -40.86 -4.74
CA HIS A 880 -27.31 -42.20 -5.22
C HIS A 880 -27.69 -43.09 -4.04
N ARG A 881 -28.88 -43.68 -4.08
CA ARG A 881 -29.30 -44.81 -3.24
C ARG A 881 -29.86 -45.90 -4.13
N TYR A 882 -29.63 -47.16 -3.78
CA TYR A 882 -30.17 -48.32 -4.49
C TYR A 882 -30.35 -49.50 -3.55
N ASN A 883 -31.20 -50.44 -3.96
CA ASN A 883 -31.40 -51.76 -3.36
C ASN A 883 -31.41 -52.82 -4.47
N LYS A 884 -30.89 -54.03 -4.20
CA LYS A 884 -30.51 -55.02 -5.24
C LYS A 884 -30.72 -56.47 -4.83
#